data_AF-E4YS80-F1
#
_entry.id   AF-E4YS80-F1
#
_cell.length_a   1.000
_cell.length_b   1.000
_cell.length_c   1.000
_cell.angle_alpha   90.00
_cell.angle_beta   90.00
_cell.angle_gamma   90.00
#
_symmetry.space_group_name_H-M   'P 1'
#
loop_
_entity.id
_entity.type
_entity.pdbx_description
1 polymer ?
#
loop_
_entity_poly.entity_id
_entity_poly.type
_entity_poly.pdbx_seq_one_letter_code
_entity_poly.pdbx_strand_id
1 'polypeptide(L)'
;MIVDQFSETLTCNDFIIREKTANYKETKNSRTPGTRTGGTYGLMVPQFAAKAMKWPGKPLGVAEAYASLYGGSCFMDIQLLNYGEKCGRDFYGIGTSSRWSEHQHMMELQFVTFDGPETHRYQFSRPNLGWISIADCVDMDCDGLKRSMLVDLTGDFLGMPSTYIMAQSEYHYEQWVEESPHYYQGTSDLEGNEDWLQSDERRGLGDFRIPKTMVTTLDGHRIPFPEFAPKKGTIRNDQCTWNPNADGYECPMSNFAQLGFESFDHDSSTRRVAPIGLRDNERKIIDLSNGVMDVSCCFGYACLLRVTMNFFNLECGHTYQYHTSGTLPKHTRFHMFGTKSVSQAECKVRVELFTFRQNRQMIYLNGEYQRSNQQYTAPDGSDAWHFPVDSLKPELTEPAGANYFQRMEQVVYFNMEPGTYIDVKISNTILLELDVVMELTIDEFWDHSELPRLLAVMLGIHESKIKMMNVIAEDSEPQRRRRSPYNRYENPTFDRRRRQAGNKFTVLLEAGSGVCNPSCPGARVTDERLEAIEIGNNLLAKLATGELNTLTNTTTESVGISIPEKDAEAPDWFDPETNESNFTIATVLGLDGNATLADVEAAQFNLTGETLDEIVTFVETQVAIEEALEAGTEVITYSASDLPDNITIAQFPEGEN
;
A
#
# COMPACT_ATOMS: atom_id res chain seq x y z
N MET A 1 20.60 10.68 -32.40
CA MET A 1 20.36 12.11 -32.07
C MET A 1 21.60 12.68 -31.38
N ILE A 2 22.02 13.91 -31.69
CA ILE A 2 23.14 14.55 -30.98
C ILE A 2 22.56 15.67 -30.10
N VAL A 3 22.88 15.63 -28.81
CA VAL A 3 22.56 16.68 -27.84
C VAL A 3 23.88 17.29 -27.39
N ASP A 4 24.20 18.44 -27.98
CA ASP A 4 25.42 19.18 -27.67
C ASP A 4 25.08 20.33 -26.71
N GLN A 5 25.53 20.18 -25.48
CA GLN A 5 25.17 21.09 -24.39
C GLN A 5 25.93 22.42 -24.44
N PHE A 6 27.20 22.37 -24.80
CA PHE A 6 28.09 23.53 -24.78
C PHE A 6 29.09 23.44 -25.92
N SER A 7 28.57 23.54 -27.15
CA SER A 7 29.37 23.44 -28.37
C SER A 7 30.52 24.43 -28.37
N GLU A 8 31.58 24.12 -29.12
CA GLU A 8 32.76 25.00 -29.27
C GLU A 8 32.43 26.43 -29.73
N THR A 9 31.24 26.63 -30.30
CA THR A 9 30.77 27.93 -30.78
C THR A 9 30.03 28.76 -29.72
N LEU A 10 29.66 28.17 -28.58
CA LEU A 10 28.92 28.84 -27.51
C LEU A 10 29.90 29.37 -26.44
N THR A 11 29.97 30.69 -26.26
CA THR A 11 30.78 31.27 -25.18
C THR A 11 29.95 31.49 -23.91
N CYS A 12 30.61 31.65 -22.76
CA CYS A 12 29.94 32.05 -21.53
C CYS A 12 29.21 33.40 -21.66
N ASN A 13 29.71 34.31 -22.50
CA ASN A 13 29.00 35.56 -22.79
C ASN A 13 27.70 35.31 -23.55
N ASP A 14 27.70 34.42 -24.54
CA ASP A 14 26.48 34.07 -25.30
C ASP A 14 25.43 33.46 -24.39
N PHE A 15 25.85 32.59 -23.46
CA PHE A 15 24.98 32.03 -22.44
C PHE A 15 24.36 33.12 -21.56
N ILE A 16 25.17 34.05 -21.02
CA ILE A 16 24.70 35.18 -20.21
C ILE A 16 23.75 36.09 -20.99
N ILE A 17 24.04 36.35 -22.26
CA ILE A 17 23.17 37.16 -23.13
C ILE A 17 21.82 36.48 -23.29
N ARG A 18 21.80 35.17 -23.56
CA ARG A 18 20.56 34.38 -23.69
C ARG A 18 19.70 34.47 -22.43
N GLU A 19 20.32 34.43 -21.25
CA GLU A 19 19.61 34.58 -19.97
C GLU A 19 18.98 35.96 -19.75
N LYS A 20 19.57 37.00 -20.34
CA LYS A 20 19.12 38.39 -20.19
C LYS A 20 18.14 38.84 -21.28
N THR A 21 17.88 38.02 -22.30
CA THR A 21 16.95 38.37 -23.38
C THR A 21 15.52 38.60 -22.88
N ALA A 22 14.77 39.51 -23.49
CA ALA A 22 13.38 39.77 -23.11
C ALA A 22 12.49 38.50 -23.23
N ASN A 23 12.74 37.68 -24.26
CA ASN A 23 12.09 36.39 -24.47
C ASN A 23 12.33 35.39 -23.33
N TYR A 24 13.34 35.62 -22.47
CA TYR A 24 13.58 34.82 -21.29
C TYR A 24 12.41 34.86 -20.31
N LYS A 25 11.75 36.02 -20.18
CA LYS A 25 10.56 36.16 -19.34
C LYS A 25 9.33 35.53 -19.99
N GLU A 26 9.16 35.73 -21.30
CA GLU A 26 8.03 35.22 -22.07
C GLU A 26 7.98 33.69 -22.16
N THR A 27 9.14 33.02 -22.08
CA THR A 27 9.24 31.54 -22.19
C THR A 27 9.38 30.83 -20.85
N LYS A 28 9.17 31.52 -19.72
CA LYS A 28 9.37 30.97 -18.37
C LYS A 28 8.60 29.66 -18.15
N ASN A 29 7.36 29.57 -18.61
CA ASN A 29 6.52 28.38 -18.44
C ASN A 29 6.91 27.22 -19.37
N SER A 30 7.67 27.49 -20.44
CA SER A 30 8.15 26.47 -21.38
C SER A 30 9.49 25.86 -20.96
N ARG A 31 10.04 26.26 -19.81
CA ARG A 31 11.38 25.86 -19.38
C ARG A 31 11.32 24.90 -18.22
N THR A 32 12.14 23.88 -18.33
CA THR A 32 12.37 22.91 -17.27
C THR A 32 13.27 23.50 -16.18
N PRO A 33 13.13 23.04 -14.92
CA PRO A 33 14.07 23.38 -13.87
C PRO A 33 15.51 22.98 -14.23
N GLY A 34 16.46 23.80 -13.82
CA GLY A 34 17.88 23.55 -13.99
C GLY A 34 18.50 22.74 -12.86
N THR A 35 19.81 22.54 -12.97
CA THR A 35 20.65 21.87 -11.97
C THR A 35 20.78 22.72 -10.71
N ARG A 36 21.35 22.16 -9.64
CA ARG A 36 21.56 22.85 -8.35
C ARG A 36 22.31 24.17 -8.47
N THR A 37 23.26 24.25 -9.41
CA THR A 37 24.07 25.44 -9.70
C THR A 37 23.47 26.33 -10.79
N GLY A 38 22.24 26.02 -11.24
CA GLY A 38 21.50 26.79 -12.24
C GLY A 38 21.90 26.51 -13.69
N GLY A 39 22.64 25.44 -13.97
CA GLY A 39 22.84 24.92 -15.32
C GLY A 39 21.64 24.11 -15.80
N THR A 40 21.80 23.31 -16.86
CA THR A 40 20.68 22.56 -17.47
C THR A 40 20.99 21.07 -17.64
N TYR A 41 19.93 20.29 -17.76
CA TYR A 41 19.98 18.90 -18.18
C TYR A 41 19.92 18.82 -19.70
N GLY A 42 20.69 17.91 -20.30
CA GLY A 42 20.57 17.58 -21.71
C GLY A 42 19.22 16.94 -22.02
N LEU A 43 18.92 15.90 -21.26
CA LEU A 43 17.68 15.16 -21.32
C LEU A 43 17.07 15.09 -19.93
N MET A 44 15.75 15.18 -19.86
CA MET A 44 15.02 15.01 -18.62
C MET A 44 14.30 13.66 -18.67
N VAL A 45 14.29 12.94 -17.54
CA VAL A 45 13.49 11.71 -17.41
C VAL A 45 12.05 12.03 -17.83
N PRO A 46 11.45 11.26 -18.76
CA PRO A 46 10.12 11.55 -19.25
C PRO A 46 9.07 11.51 -18.13
N GLN A 47 8.14 12.46 -18.21
CA GLN A 47 7.06 12.63 -17.25
C GLN A 47 5.76 12.17 -17.92
N PHE A 48 5.06 11.21 -17.32
CA PHE A 48 3.81 10.69 -17.85
C PHE A 48 2.66 11.14 -16.97
N ALA A 49 1.83 12.04 -17.47
CA ALA A 49 0.67 12.55 -16.74
C ALA A 49 -0.63 11.94 -17.24
N ALA A 50 -1.57 11.68 -16.33
CA ALA A 50 -2.88 11.12 -16.65
C ALA A 50 -3.79 12.09 -17.44
N LYS A 51 -3.48 13.39 -17.45
CA LYS A 51 -4.22 14.43 -18.18
C LYS A 51 -3.26 15.38 -18.90
N ALA A 52 -3.76 16.09 -19.91
CA ALA A 52 -2.99 17.12 -20.60
C ALA A 52 -2.62 18.26 -19.64
N MET A 53 -1.36 18.70 -19.68
CA MET A 53 -0.86 19.84 -18.88
C MET A 53 -1.45 21.16 -19.38
N LYS A 54 -1.70 22.13 -18.48
CA LYS A 54 -2.32 23.41 -18.82
C LYS A 54 -1.32 24.43 -19.40
N TRP A 55 -0.32 23.97 -20.15
CA TRP A 55 0.64 24.85 -20.82
C TRP A 55 -0.05 25.63 -21.96
N PRO A 56 0.25 26.94 -22.15
CA PRO A 56 1.26 27.74 -21.47
C PRO A 56 0.79 28.47 -20.20
N GLY A 57 -0.47 28.30 -19.78
CA GLY A 57 -0.99 28.92 -18.55
C GLY A 57 -0.23 28.49 -17.31
N LYS A 58 0.31 27.27 -17.32
CA LYS A 58 1.10 26.67 -16.25
C LYS A 58 2.44 26.11 -16.77
N PRO A 59 3.50 26.03 -15.94
CA PRO A 59 4.80 25.55 -16.38
C PRO A 59 4.80 24.06 -16.77
N LEU A 60 5.48 23.68 -17.86
CA LEU A 60 5.57 22.29 -18.34
C LEU A 60 6.20 21.31 -17.33
N GLY A 61 7.04 21.81 -16.41
CA GLY A 61 7.78 20.97 -15.46
C GLY A 61 7.09 20.72 -14.13
N VAL A 62 5.82 21.11 -13.97
CA VAL A 62 5.02 20.95 -12.75
C VAL A 62 3.96 19.87 -12.99
N ALA A 63 3.81 18.95 -12.04
CA ALA A 63 2.76 17.95 -12.10
C ALA A 63 1.39 18.60 -11.77
N GLU A 64 0.50 18.67 -12.75
CA GLU A 64 -0.89 19.13 -12.57
C GLU A 64 -1.93 18.01 -12.68
N ALA A 65 -1.45 16.78 -12.75
CA ALA A 65 -2.24 15.56 -12.77
C ALA A 65 -1.37 14.44 -12.22
N TYR A 66 -2.00 13.38 -11.73
CA TYR A 66 -1.29 12.20 -11.26
C TYR A 66 -0.45 11.59 -12.38
N ALA A 67 0.59 10.86 -11.99
CA ALA A 67 1.30 10.01 -12.93
C ALA A 67 0.33 9.05 -13.63
N SER A 68 0.51 8.81 -14.93
CA SER A 68 -0.19 7.71 -15.58
C SER A 68 0.24 6.39 -14.93
N LEU A 69 -0.70 5.46 -14.78
CA LEU A 69 -0.41 4.16 -14.15
C LEU A 69 0.64 3.35 -14.90
N TYR A 70 0.60 3.42 -16.23
CA TYR A 70 1.59 2.80 -17.10
C TYR A 70 2.39 3.88 -17.83
N GLY A 71 3.67 3.62 -17.98
CA GLY A 71 4.58 4.40 -18.79
C GLY A 71 5.86 3.62 -19.03
N GLY A 72 6.78 4.25 -19.73
CA GLY A 72 8.06 3.65 -20.08
C GLY A 72 8.70 4.45 -21.20
N SER A 73 10.01 4.63 -21.11
CA SER A 73 10.75 5.38 -22.11
C SER A 73 12.02 4.66 -22.50
N CYS A 74 12.36 4.72 -23.78
CA CYS A 74 13.59 4.16 -24.33
C CYS A 74 14.32 5.23 -25.14
N PHE A 75 15.57 5.49 -24.77
CA PHE A 75 16.44 6.48 -25.37
C PHE A 75 17.54 5.73 -26.10
N MET A 76 17.45 5.75 -27.43
CA MET A 76 18.27 4.92 -28.30
C MET A 76 19.12 5.79 -29.22
N ASP A 77 20.39 5.41 -29.39
CA ASP A 77 21.31 6.04 -30.34
C ASP A 77 21.42 7.57 -30.14
N ILE A 78 21.81 7.94 -28.92
CA ILE A 78 21.96 9.34 -28.47
C ILE A 78 23.41 9.64 -28.13
N GLN A 79 23.92 10.76 -28.63
CA GLN A 79 25.24 11.28 -28.27
C GLN A 79 25.06 12.53 -27.43
N LEU A 80 25.46 12.46 -26.16
CA LEU A 80 25.49 13.57 -25.22
C LEU A 80 26.90 14.18 -25.23
N LEU A 81 27.07 15.38 -25.77
CA LEU A 81 28.37 16.03 -25.97
C LEU A 81 28.57 17.28 -25.10
N ASN A 82 29.83 17.51 -24.69
CA ASN A 82 30.30 18.73 -24.02
C ASN A 82 29.64 19.03 -22.65
N TYR A 83 29.37 18.01 -21.83
CA TYR A 83 28.82 18.17 -20.48
C TYR A 83 29.92 18.46 -19.42
N GLY A 84 29.51 18.75 -18.19
CA GLY A 84 30.39 19.12 -17.08
C GLY A 84 30.18 20.55 -16.60
N GLU A 85 31.17 21.07 -15.86
CA GLU A 85 31.15 22.45 -15.38
C GLU A 85 31.48 23.43 -16.53
N LYS A 86 30.58 24.36 -16.81
CA LYS A 86 30.78 25.45 -17.78
C LYS A 86 30.28 26.76 -17.17
N CYS A 87 31.06 27.83 -17.28
CA CYS A 87 30.67 29.16 -16.81
C CYS A 87 30.26 29.21 -15.32
N GLY A 88 30.87 28.37 -14.48
CA GLY A 88 30.56 28.26 -13.05
C GLY A 88 29.23 27.59 -12.73
N ARG A 89 28.70 26.77 -13.66
CA ARG A 89 27.47 25.99 -13.49
C ARG A 89 27.66 24.58 -14.01
N ASP A 90 26.93 23.64 -13.43
CA ASP A 90 26.98 22.24 -13.80
C ASP A 90 25.93 21.93 -14.84
N PHE A 91 26.35 21.18 -15.86
CA PHE A 91 25.48 20.65 -16.88
C PHE A 91 25.57 19.13 -16.89
N TYR A 92 24.42 18.49 -16.70
CA TYR A 92 24.33 17.04 -16.61
C TYR A 92 23.69 16.45 -17.87
N GLY A 93 24.13 15.26 -18.27
CA GLY A 93 23.58 14.54 -19.42
C GLY A 93 22.09 14.27 -19.25
N ILE A 94 21.72 13.66 -18.12
CA ILE A 94 20.35 13.29 -17.80
C ILE A 94 19.96 13.83 -16.41
N GLY A 95 18.71 14.19 -16.19
CA GLY A 95 18.23 14.47 -14.83
C GLY A 95 16.73 14.46 -14.67
N THR A 96 16.28 14.65 -13.43
CA THR A 96 14.85 14.70 -13.09
C THR A 96 14.40 16.12 -12.77
N SER A 97 13.14 16.44 -13.09
CA SER A 97 12.57 17.75 -12.79
C SER A 97 12.40 17.94 -11.28
N SER A 98 13.07 18.92 -10.69
CA SER A 98 12.87 19.29 -9.27
C SER A 98 11.48 19.84 -8.93
N ARG A 99 10.63 20.04 -9.93
CA ARG A 99 9.25 20.51 -9.77
C ARG A 99 8.20 19.43 -10.04
N TRP A 100 8.63 18.22 -10.37
CA TRP A 100 7.74 17.11 -10.65
C TRP A 100 7.64 16.21 -9.42
N SER A 101 6.53 16.31 -8.69
CA SER A 101 6.27 15.57 -7.45
C SER A 101 5.77 14.14 -7.68
N GLU A 102 5.29 13.84 -8.89
CA GLU A 102 4.63 12.59 -9.25
C GLU A 102 5.61 11.50 -9.71
N HIS A 103 5.13 10.25 -9.74
CA HIS A 103 5.94 9.10 -10.13
C HIS A 103 6.53 9.23 -11.54
N GLN A 104 7.75 8.70 -11.70
CA GLN A 104 8.49 8.61 -12.94
C GLN A 104 8.75 7.15 -13.27
N HIS A 105 8.16 6.69 -14.37
CA HIS A 105 8.41 5.36 -14.90
C HIS A 105 9.86 5.20 -15.31
N MET A 106 10.36 3.97 -15.21
CA MET A 106 11.72 3.62 -15.59
C MET A 106 12.08 4.10 -17.01
N MET A 107 13.31 4.63 -17.13
CA MET A 107 13.90 5.09 -18.38
C MET A 107 15.04 4.16 -18.82
N GLU A 108 14.93 3.63 -20.04
CA GLU A 108 15.92 2.74 -20.63
C GLU A 108 16.87 3.49 -21.57
N LEU A 109 18.16 3.23 -21.45
CA LEU A 109 19.21 3.76 -22.31
C LEU A 109 19.78 2.61 -23.15
N GLN A 110 19.90 2.83 -24.46
CA GLN A 110 20.58 1.93 -25.38
C GLN A 110 21.44 2.72 -26.35
N PHE A 111 22.71 2.34 -26.50
CA PHE A 111 23.64 3.02 -27.41
C PHE A 111 23.71 4.54 -27.12
N VAL A 112 23.74 4.91 -25.84
CA VAL A 112 23.85 6.30 -25.40
C VAL A 112 25.28 6.58 -25.00
N THR A 113 25.98 7.45 -25.74
CA THR A 113 27.36 7.83 -25.43
C THR A 113 27.40 9.18 -24.73
N PHE A 114 28.32 9.34 -23.79
CA PHE A 114 28.48 10.58 -23.04
C PHE A 114 29.92 11.12 -23.12
N ASP A 115 30.03 12.41 -23.42
CA ASP A 115 31.27 13.17 -23.43
C ASP A 115 31.21 14.29 -22.37
N GLY A 116 32.06 14.14 -21.34
CA GLY A 116 32.15 14.98 -20.16
C GLY A 116 32.72 14.21 -18.97
N PRO A 117 32.87 14.85 -17.79
CA PRO A 117 33.25 14.17 -16.56
C PRO A 117 32.17 13.16 -16.12
N GLU A 118 32.57 11.97 -15.66
CA GLU A 118 31.62 10.90 -15.26
C GLU A 118 30.64 11.35 -14.17
N THR A 119 31.07 12.26 -13.29
CA THR A 119 30.27 12.89 -12.24
C THR A 119 29.09 13.70 -12.76
N HIS A 120 29.05 14.02 -14.06
CA HIS A 120 28.01 14.82 -14.72
C HIS A 120 27.15 14.01 -15.69
N ARG A 121 27.24 12.68 -15.67
CA ARG A 121 26.37 11.83 -16.50
C ARG A 121 24.89 12.05 -16.17
N TYR A 122 24.55 11.98 -14.90
CA TYR A 122 23.15 12.10 -14.45
C TYR A 122 23.04 12.79 -13.08
N GLN A 123 21.86 13.33 -12.76
CA GLN A 123 21.53 13.83 -11.43
C GLN A 123 20.04 13.71 -11.13
N PHE A 124 19.72 13.13 -9.98
CA PHE A 124 18.37 13.12 -9.43
C PHE A 124 18.10 14.36 -8.56
N SER A 125 16.99 15.01 -8.83
CA SER A 125 16.44 16.03 -7.94
C SER A 125 15.89 15.42 -6.66
N ARG A 126 16.01 16.17 -5.55
CA ARG A 126 15.41 15.81 -4.26
C ARG A 126 13.96 16.31 -4.16
N PRO A 127 13.11 15.63 -3.36
CA PRO A 127 11.79 16.13 -3.04
C PRO A 127 11.84 17.52 -2.40
N ASN A 128 10.92 18.38 -2.82
CA ASN A 128 10.78 19.71 -2.26
C ASN A 128 10.07 19.64 -0.91
N LEU A 129 10.73 20.13 0.13
CA LEU A 129 10.19 20.18 1.49
C LEU A 129 8.85 20.93 1.57
N GLY A 130 8.63 21.91 0.69
CA GLY A 130 7.38 22.67 0.64
C GLY A 130 6.14 21.85 0.25
N TRP A 131 6.31 20.65 -0.31
CA TRP A 131 5.20 19.74 -0.60
C TRP A 131 4.75 18.95 0.63
N ILE A 132 5.44 19.07 1.76
CA ILE A 132 4.96 18.51 3.02
C ILE A 132 4.00 19.51 3.63
N SER A 133 2.78 19.46 3.13
CA SER A 133 1.68 20.33 3.49
C SER A 133 0.39 19.53 3.44
N ILE A 134 -0.61 19.94 4.22
CA ILE A 134 -1.95 19.30 4.20
C ILE A 134 -2.52 19.27 2.78
N ALA A 135 -2.17 20.25 1.95
CA ALA A 135 -2.66 20.39 0.58
C ALA A 135 -1.94 19.51 -0.45
N ASP A 136 -0.81 18.88 -0.10
CA ASP A 136 0.05 18.18 -1.04
C ASP A 136 0.36 16.74 -0.55
N CYS A 137 1.45 16.54 0.19
CA CYS A 137 1.92 15.22 0.67
C CYS A 137 1.79 15.03 2.19
N VAL A 138 1.08 15.95 2.85
CA VAL A 138 0.64 15.92 4.26
C VAL A 138 1.78 16.00 5.27
N ASP A 139 2.52 14.90 5.47
CA ASP A 139 3.41 14.71 6.62
C ASP A 139 4.68 13.89 6.29
N MET A 140 4.90 13.60 5.01
CA MET A 140 6.12 12.99 4.48
C MET A 140 6.39 13.50 3.06
N ASP A 141 7.65 13.43 2.61
CA ASP A 141 8.01 13.76 1.23
C ASP A 141 7.11 13.05 0.20
N CYS A 142 6.80 13.74 -0.90
CA CYS A 142 6.20 13.10 -2.07
C CYS A 142 7.19 12.11 -2.68
N ASP A 143 6.72 10.93 -3.08
CA ASP A 143 7.64 9.86 -3.48
C ASP A 143 8.13 9.94 -4.92
N GLY A 144 7.52 10.76 -5.79
CA GLY A 144 7.80 10.71 -7.23
C GLY A 144 9.28 10.70 -7.59
N LEU A 145 10.02 11.68 -7.08
CA LEU A 145 11.46 11.80 -7.30
C LEU A 145 12.28 10.72 -6.58
N LYS A 146 11.78 10.18 -5.48
CA LYS A 146 12.42 9.13 -4.67
C LYS A 146 12.37 7.76 -5.35
N ARG A 147 11.50 7.58 -6.36
CA ARG A 147 11.31 6.32 -7.10
C ARG A 147 11.92 6.31 -8.49
N SER A 148 12.55 7.40 -8.91
CA SER A 148 13.15 7.51 -10.25
C SER A 148 14.17 6.39 -10.49
N MET A 149 14.06 5.73 -11.65
CA MET A 149 14.95 4.64 -12.06
C MET A 149 15.37 4.81 -13.52
N LEU A 150 16.66 4.65 -13.80
CA LEU A 150 17.22 4.54 -15.14
C LEU A 150 17.92 3.20 -15.29
N VAL A 151 18.03 2.69 -16.51
CA VAL A 151 18.83 1.50 -16.80
C VAL A 151 19.63 1.70 -18.07
N ASP A 152 20.95 1.54 -17.98
CA ASP A 152 21.83 1.41 -19.13
C ASP A 152 21.89 -0.05 -19.56
N LEU A 153 21.16 -0.39 -20.62
CA LEU A 153 21.02 -1.76 -21.09
C LEU A 153 22.25 -2.23 -21.85
N THR A 154 22.92 -1.35 -22.59
CA THR A 154 24.05 -1.71 -23.46
C THR A 154 25.41 -1.42 -22.84
N GLY A 155 25.47 -0.53 -21.86
CA GLY A 155 26.69 -0.18 -21.14
C GLY A 155 27.48 0.97 -21.77
N ASP A 156 26.99 1.56 -22.87
CA ASP A 156 27.66 2.67 -23.55
C ASP A 156 27.68 3.95 -22.70
N PHE A 157 26.73 4.09 -21.77
CA PHE A 157 26.57 5.28 -20.94
C PHE A 157 27.35 5.17 -19.62
N LEU A 158 27.31 4.01 -18.96
CA LEU A 158 27.89 3.77 -17.63
C LEU A 158 29.14 2.89 -17.66
N GLY A 159 29.46 2.27 -18.79
CA GLY A 159 30.62 1.39 -18.98
C GLY A 159 30.34 -0.10 -18.75
N MET A 160 29.17 -0.46 -18.23
CA MET A 160 28.73 -1.84 -18.05
C MET A 160 27.26 -2.03 -18.43
N PRO A 161 26.91 -3.11 -19.16
CA PRO A 161 25.53 -3.39 -19.52
C PRO A 161 24.69 -3.76 -18.29
N SER A 162 23.37 -3.58 -18.42
CA SER A 162 22.40 -3.84 -17.36
C SER A 162 22.74 -3.13 -16.04
N THR A 163 23.21 -1.88 -16.14
CA THR A 163 23.49 -1.05 -14.97
C THR A 163 22.28 -0.19 -14.64
N TYR A 164 21.69 -0.42 -13.46
CA TYR A 164 20.55 0.33 -12.97
C TYR A 164 21.01 1.53 -12.15
N ILE A 165 20.37 2.67 -12.33
CA ILE A 165 20.54 3.86 -11.51
C ILE A 165 19.24 4.13 -10.77
N MET A 166 19.29 4.25 -9.44
CA MET A 166 18.09 4.50 -8.63
C MET A 166 18.25 5.71 -7.74
N ALA A 167 17.23 6.55 -7.69
CA ALA A 167 17.19 7.69 -6.79
C ALA A 167 17.23 7.25 -5.32
N GLN A 168 17.75 8.12 -4.46
CA GLN A 168 17.82 7.88 -3.03
C GLN A 168 16.46 8.14 -2.35
N SER A 169 15.83 7.08 -1.83
CA SER A 169 14.57 7.17 -1.11
C SER A 169 14.73 7.47 0.39
N GLU A 170 15.91 7.29 0.96
CA GLU A 170 16.20 7.52 2.37
C GLU A 170 16.74 8.92 2.72
N TYR A 171 16.54 9.88 1.81
CA TYR A 171 16.95 11.25 2.03
C TYR A 171 16.34 11.82 3.33
N HIS A 172 17.19 12.21 4.30
CA HIS A 172 16.82 12.62 5.66
C HIS A 172 15.91 11.62 6.40
N TYR A 173 16.16 10.32 6.27
CA TYR A 173 15.53 9.36 7.15
C TYR A 173 16.04 9.58 8.59
N GLU A 174 15.18 9.53 9.59
CA GLU A 174 15.54 9.70 10.99
C GLU A 174 15.77 8.34 11.67
N GLN A 175 16.87 8.23 12.42
CA GLN A 175 17.07 7.13 13.37
C GLN A 175 16.92 7.66 14.79
N TRP A 176 16.15 6.96 15.62
CA TRP A 176 16.04 7.25 17.05
C TRP A 176 17.35 6.85 17.75
N VAL A 177 18.24 7.82 17.94
CA VAL A 177 19.45 7.68 18.77
C VAL A 177 19.19 8.42 20.08
N GLU A 178 19.42 7.76 21.23
CA GLU A 178 19.15 8.31 22.58
C GLU A 178 20.02 9.53 22.94
N GLU A 179 21.11 9.77 22.21
CA GLU A 179 22.03 10.89 22.45
C GLU A 179 21.98 11.90 21.29
N SER A 180 21.77 13.17 21.65
CA SER A 180 21.83 14.31 20.72
C SER A 180 23.30 14.66 20.41
N PRO A 181 23.64 14.99 19.15
CA PRO A 181 22.75 15.15 17.99
C PRO A 181 22.37 13.81 17.32
N HIS A 182 21.15 13.78 16.76
CA HIS A 182 20.60 12.63 16.04
C HIS A 182 21.27 12.49 14.66
N TYR A 183 22.32 11.67 14.58
CA TYR A 183 23.03 11.39 13.35
C TYR A 183 22.24 10.39 12.49
N TYR A 184 21.81 10.81 11.29
CA TYR A 184 21.50 9.84 10.25
C TYR A 184 22.79 9.44 9.53
N GLN A 185 23.38 8.33 9.97
CA GLN A 185 24.19 7.52 9.08
C GLN A 185 23.21 6.62 8.31
N GLY A 186 22.66 7.16 7.21
CA GLY A 186 22.14 6.29 6.16
C GLY A 186 23.25 5.32 5.85
N THR A 187 23.05 4.05 6.21
CA THR A 187 24.13 3.08 6.37
C THR A 187 25.07 3.14 5.18
N SER A 188 26.18 3.82 5.36
CA SER A 188 27.26 3.82 4.41
C SER A 188 28.51 4.10 5.23
N ASP A 189 29.25 3.03 5.51
CA ASP A 189 30.70 3.13 5.69
C ASP A 189 31.38 3.60 4.37
N LEU A 190 30.69 4.39 3.54
CA LEU A 190 31.10 4.86 2.23
C LEU A 190 31.48 6.33 2.36
N GLU A 191 32.71 6.61 1.97
CA GLU A 191 33.32 7.94 1.86
C GLU A 191 32.44 8.86 0.99
N GLY A 192 32.07 10.05 1.51
CA GLY A 192 31.29 11.06 0.78
C GLY A 192 29.79 11.17 1.10
N ASN A 193 29.29 10.51 2.14
CA ASN A 193 27.94 10.73 2.70
C ASN A 193 27.97 11.62 3.97
N GLU A 194 29.03 12.42 4.13
CA GLU A 194 29.40 13.12 5.37
C GLU A 194 28.67 14.46 5.59
N ASP A 195 27.77 14.84 4.68
CA ASP A 195 27.27 16.22 4.62
C ASP A 195 26.18 16.58 5.64
N TRP A 196 25.60 15.62 6.37
CA TRP A 196 24.49 15.88 7.30
C TRP A 196 24.85 15.53 8.74
N LEU A 197 25.08 16.56 9.55
CA LEU A 197 25.26 16.43 11.00
C LEU A 197 23.93 16.11 11.74
N GLN A 198 22.77 16.34 11.10
CA GLN A 198 21.43 16.14 11.69
C GLN A 198 20.38 15.87 10.59
N SER A 199 19.44 14.95 10.83
CA SER A 199 18.27 14.75 9.95
C SER A 199 17.28 15.94 10.03
N ASP A 200 16.48 16.16 8.99
CA ASP A 200 15.44 17.19 8.98
C ASP A 200 14.09 16.56 9.31
N GLU A 201 13.69 16.62 10.58
CA GLU A 201 12.46 16.01 11.13
C GLU A 201 11.20 16.45 10.36
N ARG A 202 11.22 17.63 9.72
CA ARG A 202 10.10 18.12 8.90
C ARG A 202 9.79 17.20 7.71
N ARG A 203 10.73 16.33 7.31
CA ARG A 203 10.52 15.35 6.24
C ARG A 203 9.71 14.14 6.67
N GLY A 204 9.51 13.97 7.98
CA GLY A 204 8.61 12.97 8.55
C GLY A 204 8.99 11.51 8.24
N LEU A 205 10.22 11.25 7.81
CA LEU A 205 10.73 9.94 7.42
C LEU A 205 11.60 9.38 8.54
N GLY A 206 11.33 8.16 9.01
CA GLY A 206 12.13 7.52 10.05
C GLY A 206 11.55 6.21 10.54
N ASP A 207 12.22 5.57 11.50
CA ASP A 207 11.78 4.26 12.03
C ASP A 207 10.37 4.28 12.63
N PHE A 208 9.94 5.41 13.18
CA PHE A 208 8.59 5.61 13.71
C PHE A 208 7.48 5.50 12.64
N ARG A 209 7.83 5.58 11.36
CA ARG A 209 6.92 5.40 10.22
C ARG A 209 6.86 3.97 9.69
N ILE A 210 7.69 3.07 10.20
CA ILE A 210 7.59 1.64 9.84
C ILE A 210 6.23 1.13 10.37
N PRO A 211 5.38 0.51 9.52
CA PRO A 211 4.10 -0.02 9.96
C PRO A 211 4.26 -0.89 11.21
N LYS A 212 3.41 -0.64 12.23
CA LYS A 212 3.54 -1.34 13.53
C LYS A 212 3.48 -2.86 13.38
N THR A 213 2.69 -3.34 12.42
CA THR A 213 2.50 -4.76 12.12
C THR A 213 3.77 -5.43 11.58
N MET A 214 4.73 -4.68 11.03
CA MET A 214 6.02 -5.22 10.60
C MET A 214 6.95 -5.53 11.78
N VAL A 215 6.85 -4.75 12.85
CA VAL A 215 7.77 -4.80 14.01
C VAL A 215 7.11 -5.39 15.25
N THR A 216 5.99 -6.07 15.07
CA THR A 216 5.25 -6.71 16.17
C THR A 216 5.09 -8.18 15.85
N THR A 217 5.53 -9.04 16.76
CA THR A 217 5.34 -10.49 16.65
C THR A 217 3.91 -10.88 17.03
N LEU A 218 3.48 -12.09 16.66
CA LEU A 218 2.12 -12.58 16.94
C LEU A 218 1.78 -12.63 18.44
N ASP A 219 2.78 -12.78 19.31
CA ASP A 219 2.65 -12.74 20.77
C ASP A 219 2.70 -11.31 21.35
N GLY A 220 2.67 -10.29 20.48
CA GLY A 220 2.60 -8.88 20.85
C GLY A 220 3.93 -8.25 21.27
N HIS A 221 5.05 -8.96 21.14
CA HIS A 221 6.37 -8.38 21.40
C HIS A 221 6.82 -7.48 20.25
N ARG A 222 7.42 -6.35 20.60
CA ARG A 222 7.98 -5.44 19.60
C ARG A 222 9.42 -5.85 19.26
N ILE A 223 9.68 -6.07 17.97
CA ILE A 223 11.02 -6.28 17.43
C ILE A 223 11.75 -4.93 17.37
N PRO A 224 12.97 -4.80 17.93
CA PRO A 224 13.77 -3.59 17.81
C PRO A 224 14.02 -3.20 16.34
N PHE A 225 13.86 -1.92 16.00
CA PHE A 225 14.05 -1.46 14.61
C PHE A 225 15.42 -1.78 14.00
N PRO A 226 16.56 -1.65 14.73
CA PRO A 226 17.87 -1.99 14.17
C PRO A 226 18.03 -3.48 13.86
N GLU A 227 17.30 -4.35 14.56
CA GLU A 227 17.29 -5.80 14.30
C GLU A 227 16.39 -6.17 13.12
N PHE A 228 15.23 -5.53 13.06
CA PHE A 228 14.23 -5.78 12.03
C PHE A 228 14.69 -5.29 10.65
N ALA A 229 15.15 -4.04 10.57
CA ALA A 229 15.54 -3.40 9.34
C ALA A 229 16.82 -2.56 9.54
N PRO A 230 18.00 -3.18 9.61
CA PRO A 230 19.28 -2.48 9.79
C PRO A 230 19.61 -1.52 8.65
N LYS A 231 19.16 -1.80 7.43
CA LYS A 231 19.42 -0.99 6.23
C LYS A 231 18.15 -0.28 5.80
N LYS A 232 18.26 0.98 5.37
CA LYS A 232 17.11 1.84 4.99
C LYS A 232 17.20 2.31 3.54
N GLY A 233 16.04 2.63 2.98
CA GLY A 233 15.89 3.29 1.69
C GLY A 233 15.81 2.35 0.52
N THR A 234 16.32 2.85 -0.61
CA THR A 234 16.19 2.20 -1.91
C THR A 234 16.73 0.78 -1.83
N ILE A 235 15.89 -0.19 -2.22
CA ILE A 235 16.27 -1.60 -2.31
C ILE A 235 17.46 -1.72 -3.26
N ARG A 236 18.52 -2.39 -2.80
CA ARG A 236 19.80 -2.46 -3.50
C ARG A 236 20.58 -3.71 -3.08
N ASN A 237 21.44 -4.18 -3.96
CA ASN A 237 22.37 -5.27 -3.68
C ASN A 237 23.76 -4.72 -3.29
N ASP A 238 24.67 -5.61 -2.91
CA ASP A 238 26.01 -5.22 -2.47
C ASP A 238 26.94 -4.79 -3.62
N GLN A 239 26.52 -4.93 -4.89
CA GLN A 239 27.25 -4.38 -6.05
C GLN A 239 26.94 -2.90 -6.26
N CYS A 240 25.88 -2.37 -5.63
CA CYS A 240 25.48 -1.00 -5.79
C CYS A 240 26.44 -0.03 -5.08
N THR A 241 26.86 1.01 -5.78
CA THR A 241 27.72 2.09 -5.26
C THR A 241 26.93 3.40 -5.15
N TRP A 242 27.24 4.19 -4.14
CA TRP A 242 26.64 5.51 -3.95
C TRP A 242 27.35 6.57 -4.80
N ASN A 243 26.59 7.39 -5.52
CA ASN A 243 27.12 8.54 -6.24
C ASN A 243 26.57 9.86 -5.64
N PRO A 244 27.35 10.57 -4.79
CA PRO A 244 26.88 11.77 -4.09
C PRO A 244 26.61 12.96 -5.02
N ASN A 245 27.29 13.04 -6.17
CA ASN A 245 27.07 14.13 -7.15
C ASN A 245 25.74 13.99 -7.89
N ALA A 246 25.21 12.77 -7.92
CA ALA A 246 24.04 12.40 -8.69
C ALA A 246 22.82 12.01 -7.83
N ASP A 247 22.99 11.93 -6.50
CA ASP A 247 21.92 11.62 -5.54
C ASP A 247 21.26 10.26 -5.76
N GLY A 248 22.04 9.28 -6.19
CA GLY A 248 21.53 7.96 -6.52
C GLY A 248 22.57 6.86 -6.41
N TYR A 249 22.08 5.64 -6.48
CA TYR A 249 22.86 4.41 -6.47
C TYR A 249 23.09 3.91 -7.89
N GLU A 250 24.30 3.48 -8.21
CA GLU A 250 24.66 2.77 -9.44
C GLU A 250 24.81 1.29 -9.14
N CYS A 251 23.99 0.46 -9.78
CA CYS A 251 23.90 -0.97 -9.54
C CYS A 251 24.24 -1.73 -10.84
N PRO A 252 25.52 -2.04 -11.07
CA PRO A 252 25.96 -2.72 -12.29
C PRO A 252 25.47 -4.17 -12.35
N MET A 253 25.27 -4.68 -13.57
CA MET A 253 24.91 -6.08 -13.84
C MET A 253 23.76 -6.60 -12.95
N SER A 254 22.75 -5.76 -12.72
CA SER A 254 21.66 -6.06 -11.80
C SER A 254 20.34 -6.26 -12.55
N ASN A 255 19.29 -6.69 -11.84
CA ASN A 255 17.98 -6.91 -12.43
C ASN A 255 16.88 -6.35 -11.52
N PHE A 256 16.45 -5.12 -11.79
CA PHE A 256 15.43 -4.43 -11.01
C PHE A 256 14.12 -4.26 -11.78
N ALA A 257 13.04 -4.07 -11.04
CA ALA A 257 11.71 -3.71 -11.52
C ALA A 257 11.07 -2.69 -10.58
N GLN A 258 9.98 -2.07 -11.01
CA GLN A 258 9.16 -1.18 -10.19
C GLN A 258 7.86 -1.89 -9.82
N LEU A 259 7.47 -1.82 -8.55
CA LEU A 259 6.18 -2.32 -8.03
C LEU A 259 5.26 -1.12 -7.82
N GLY A 260 4.10 -1.12 -8.47
CA GLY A 260 3.00 -0.20 -8.23
C GLY A 260 1.93 -0.82 -7.36
N PHE A 261 1.31 -0.02 -6.52
CA PHE A 261 0.16 -0.36 -5.68
C PHE A 261 -0.92 0.69 -5.91
N GLU A 262 -2.16 0.25 -6.11
CA GLU A 262 -3.32 1.14 -6.17
C GLU A 262 -4.55 0.56 -5.47
N SER A 263 -5.37 1.44 -4.91
CA SER A 263 -6.69 1.10 -4.38
C SER A 263 -7.74 1.17 -5.49
N PHE A 264 -8.58 0.13 -5.59
CA PHE A 264 -9.78 0.10 -6.44
C PHE A 264 -11.08 0.25 -5.63
N ASP A 265 -10.98 0.36 -4.30
CA ASP A 265 -12.13 0.71 -3.50
C ASP A 265 -12.63 2.11 -3.89
N HIS A 266 -13.92 2.34 -3.69
CA HIS A 266 -14.56 3.61 -4.01
C HIS A 266 -13.88 4.82 -3.36
N ASP A 267 -13.39 4.65 -2.14
CA ASP A 267 -12.68 5.66 -1.35
C ASP A 267 -11.17 5.74 -1.68
N SER A 268 -10.76 5.35 -2.88
CA SER A 268 -9.35 5.31 -3.33
C SER A 268 -8.60 6.63 -3.15
N SER A 269 -9.30 7.77 -3.21
CA SER A 269 -8.72 9.11 -3.12
C SER A 269 -8.86 9.76 -1.75
N THR A 270 -9.56 9.12 -0.83
CA THR A 270 -9.87 9.65 0.49
C THR A 270 -9.26 8.81 1.59
N ARG A 271 -9.13 7.51 1.35
CA ARG A 271 -8.47 6.58 2.26
C ARG A 271 -6.99 6.85 2.34
N ARG A 272 -6.47 6.79 3.56
CA ARG A 272 -5.03 6.90 3.81
C ARG A 272 -4.44 5.58 4.26
N VAL A 273 -3.78 4.87 3.36
CA VAL A 273 -3.06 3.61 3.68
C VAL A 273 -1.59 3.83 4.07
N ALA A 274 -1.06 5.00 3.74
CA ALA A 274 0.35 5.33 3.83
C ALA A 274 0.75 5.97 5.18
N PRO A 275 1.99 5.76 5.66
CA PRO A 275 3.11 5.17 4.95
C PRO A 275 3.01 3.65 4.77
N ILE A 276 3.46 3.19 3.62
CA ILE A 276 3.60 1.78 3.29
C ILE A 276 5.06 1.39 3.49
N GLY A 277 5.30 0.25 4.13
CA GLY A 277 6.62 -0.37 4.21
C GLY A 277 6.77 -1.50 3.19
N LEU A 278 7.87 -1.46 2.44
CA LEU A 278 8.37 -2.58 1.64
C LEU A 278 9.73 -3.01 2.18
N ARG A 279 9.88 -4.27 2.59
CA ARG A 279 11.14 -4.79 3.13
C ARG A 279 11.62 -6.02 2.38
N ASP A 280 12.88 -6.01 1.97
CA ASP A 280 13.59 -7.21 1.48
C ASP A 280 13.82 -8.17 2.65
N ASN A 281 13.27 -9.38 2.54
CA ASN A 281 13.32 -10.36 3.63
C ASN A 281 14.73 -10.85 3.95
N GLU A 282 15.57 -10.98 2.94
CA GLU A 282 16.93 -11.54 3.05
C GLU A 282 17.91 -10.47 3.49
N ARG A 283 17.92 -9.33 2.80
CA ARG A 283 18.86 -8.23 3.06
C ARG A 283 18.43 -7.34 4.22
N LYS A 284 17.17 -7.46 4.65
CA LYS A 284 16.56 -6.64 5.70
C LYS A 284 16.67 -5.14 5.41
N ILE A 285 16.55 -4.76 4.14
CA ILE A 285 16.48 -3.37 3.70
C ILE A 285 15.01 -2.97 3.66
N ILE A 286 14.64 -1.86 4.31
CA ILE A 286 13.27 -1.33 4.27
C ILE A 286 13.21 0.01 3.54
N ASP A 287 12.22 0.14 2.66
CA ASP A 287 11.84 1.37 2.01
C ASP A 287 10.42 1.77 2.45
N LEU A 288 10.18 3.07 2.59
CA LEU A 288 8.91 3.62 3.04
C LEU A 288 8.32 4.55 1.98
N SER A 289 7.05 4.34 1.63
CA SER A 289 6.34 5.14 0.65
C SER A 289 5.17 5.89 1.29
N ASN A 290 5.12 7.20 1.11
CA ASN A 290 3.98 8.05 1.40
C ASN A 290 2.94 8.05 0.26
N GLY A 291 3.39 7.98 -1.00
CA GLY A 291 2.55 7.99 -2.20
C GLY A 291 2.70 9.26 -3.04
N VAL A 292 1.82 9.41 -4.02
CA VAL A 292 1.73 10.57 -4.93
C VAL A 292 1.26 11.85 -4.24
N MET A 293 1.35 13.01 -4.87
CA MET A 293 0.88 14.29 -4.31
C MET A 293 -0.63 14.46 -4.52
N ASP A 294 -1.32 15.18 -3.64
CA ASP A 294 -2.65 15.69 -3.98
C ASP A 294 -2.54 16.72 -5.13
N VAL A 295 -3.12 16.39 -6.29
CA VAL A 295 -3.20 17.28 -7.46
C VAL A 295 -4.63 17.79 -7.70
N SER A 296 -5.54 17.50 -6.79
CA SER A 296 -6.92 17.99 -6.82
C SER A 296 -6.96 19.50 -6.56
N CYS A 297 -7.96 20.18 -7.12
CA CYS A 297 -8.11 21.62 -6.96
C CYS A 297 -9.57 21.98 -6.74
N CYS A 298 -9.87 22.42 -5.52
CA CYS A 298 -11.17 22.90 -5.05
C CYS A 298 -11.02 24.37 -4.67
N PHE A 299 -11.60 25.29 -5.43
CA PHE A 299 -11.60 26.74 -5.11
C PHE A 299 -10.23 27.39 -4.87
N GLY A 300 -9.20 26.94 -5.59
CA GLY A 300 -7.83 27.44 -5.37
C GLY A 300 -7.13 26.87 -4.13
N TYR A 301 -7.76 25.91 -3.44
CA TYR A 301 -7.20 25.06 -2.39
C TYR A 301 -7.17 23.59 -2.86
N ALA A 302 -6.46 22.73 -2.14
CA ALA A 302 -6.50 21.29 -2.37
C ALA A 302 -7.83 20.70 -1.84
N CYS A 303 -8.36 19.69 -2.54
CA CYS A 303 -9.59 19.02 -2.10
C CYS A 303 -9.34 17.96 -1.01
N LEU A 304 -8.08 17.70 -0.65
CA LEU A 304 -7.68 16.57 0.19
C LEU A 304 -8.08 15.23 -0.43
N LEU A 305 -8.07 15.19 -1.77
CA LEU A 305 -8.36 14.01 -2.57
C LEU A 305 -7.03 13.53 -3.15
N ARG A 306 -6.40 12.61 -2.44
CA ARG A 306 -5.11 12.04 -2.81
C ARG A 306 -5.31 10.59 -3.22
N VAL A 307 -5.19 10.31 -4.51
CA VAL A 307 -5.29 8.93 -5.00
C VAL A 307 -4.27 8.04 -4.28
N THR A 308 -4.75 6.90 -3.80
CA THR A 308 -3.93 5.87 -3.17
C THR A 308 -3.13 5.16 -4.26
N MET A 309 -1.96 5.70 -4.55
CA MET A 309 -0.98 5.15 -5.48
C MET A 309 0.43 5.25 -4.88
N ASN A 310 1.11 4.10 -4.83
CA ASN A 310 2.45 3.99 -4.24
C ASN A 310 3.34 3.17 -5.18
N PHE A 311 4.61 3.56 -5.26
CA PHE A 311 5.58 2.88 -6.11
C PHE A 311 6.83 2.55 -5.30
N PHE A 312 7.44 1.42 -5.62
CA PHE A 312 8.71 0.98 -5.05
C PHE A 312 9.64 0.45 -6.12
N ASN A 313 10.94 0.62 -5.90
CA ASN A 313 11.98 -0.07 -6.68
C ASN A 313 12.32 -1.37 -5.96
N LEU A 314 12.41 -2.48 -6.69
CA LEU A 314 12.73 -3.79 -6.13
C LEU A 314 13.66 -4.58 -7.06
N GLU A 315 14.35 -5.56 -6.49
CA GLU A 315 15.25 -6.46 -7.21
C GLU A 315 14.53 -7.78 -7.51
N CYS A 316 14.70 -8.29 -8.72
CA CYS A 316 14.17 -9.59 -9.11
C CYS A 316 14.87 -10.72 -8.33
N GLY A 317 14.17 -11.82 -8.09
CA GLY A 317 14.69 -13.01 -7.42
C GLY A 317 14.59 -12.98 -5.90
N HIS A 318 13.85 -12.03 -5.33
CA HIS A 318 13.71 -11.84 -3.89
C HIS A 318 12.27 -11.86 -3.39
N THR A 319 12.13 -11.97 -2.07
CA THR A 319 10.84 -11.97 -1.37
C THR A 319 10.72 -10.72 -0.52
N TYR A 320 9.53 -10.12 -0.52
CA TYR A 320 9.29 -8.80 0.05
C TYR A 320 8.09 -8.79 0.99
N GLN A 321 8.29 -8.31 2.21
CA GLN A 321 7.20 -7.96 3.13
C GLN A 321 6.59 -6.62 2.75
N TYR A 322 5.26 -6.58 2.67
CA TYR A 322 4.48 -5.40 2.29
C TYR A 322 3.39 -5.14 3.32
N HIS A 323 3.47 -3.99 4.00
CA HIS A 323 2.51 -3.62 5.04
C HIS A 323 2.08 -2.16 4.84
N THR A 324 0.78 -1.91 4.96
CA THR A 324 0.22 -0.56 5.06
C THR A 324 0.18 -0.12 6.53
N SER A 325 0.18 1.18 6.78
CA SER A 325 -0.02 1.71 8.14
C SER A 325 -1.50 1.91 8.47
N GLY A 326 -2.33 2.20 7.46
CA GLY A 326 -3.78 2.25 7.57
C GLY A 326 -4.45 1.01 6.98
N THR A 327 -5.78 0.98 7.05
CA THR A 327 -6.58 -0.18 6.65
C THR A 327 -6.46 -0.51 5.14
N LEU A 328 -6.10 -1.76 4.82
CA LEU A 328 -5.96 -2.21 3.43
C LEU A 328 -7.31 -2.16 2.66
N PRO A 329 -7.33 -1.70 1.39
CA PRO A 329 -8.49 -1.77 0.51
C PRO A 329 -9.00 -3.20 0.28
N LYS A 330 -10.31 -3.36 0.09
CA LYS A 330 -10.94 -4.65 -0.22
C LYS A 330 -10.55 -5.15 -1.59
N HIS A 331 -10.39 -4.24 -2.54
CA HIS A 331 -9.85 -4.47 -3.86
C HIS A 331 -8.60 -3.61 -4.02
N THR A 332 -7.45 -4.28 -3.91
CA THR A 332 -6.14 -3.68 -4.16
C THR A 332 -5.55 -4.28 -5.42
N ARG A 333 -4.84 -3.47 -6.22
CA ARG A 333 -4.05 -3.99 -7.36
C ARG A 333 -2.57 -3.70 -7.19
N PHE A 334 -1.77 -4.70 -7.48
CA PHE A 334 -0.33 -4.59 -7.64
C PHE A 334 0.04 -4.67 -9.11
N HIS A 335 0.96 -3.81 -9.54
CA HIS A 335 1.52 -3.79 -10.90
C HIS A 335 3.01 -4.03 -10.82
N MET A 336 3.55 -4.87 -11.71
CA MET A 336 4.99 -5.04 -11.82
C MET A 336 5.48 -4.51 -13.16
N PHE A 337 6.28 -3.45 -13.12
CA PHE A 337 6.86 -2.80 -14.29
C PHE A 337 8.31 -3.22 -14.43
N GLY A 338 8.65 -3.82 -15.57
CA GLY A 338 10.03 -4.13 -15.94
C GLY A 338 10.46 -3.40 -17.20
N THR A 339 11.58 -3.84 -17.76
CA THR A 339 12.12 -3.31 -19.00
C THR A 339 11.20 -3.66 -20.17
N LYS A 340 10.97 -2.69 -21.05
CA LYS A 340 10.15 -2.78 -22.26
C LYS A 340 10.96 -3.24 -23.46
N SER A 341 12.22 -2.83 -23.56
CA SER A 341 13.03 -3.07 -24.76
C SER A 341 13.80 -4.38 -24.71
N VAL A 342 13.98 -4.95 -23.52
CA VAL A 342 14.61 -6.26 -23.29
C VAL A 342 13.70 -7.08 -22.39
N SER A 343 13.56 -8.37 -22.69
CA SER A 343 12.74 -9.27 -21.87
C SER A 343 13.46 -9.60 -20.55
N GLN A 344 12.71 -9.52 -19.45
CA GLN A 344 13.13 -9.97 -18.12
C GLN A 344 12.45 -11.32 -17.77
N ALA A 345 12.62 -12.33 -18.63
CA ALA A 345 11.91 -13.61 -18.49
C ALA A 345 12.19 -14.37 -17.17
N GLU A 346 13.35 -14.14 -16.55
CA GLU A 346 13.73 -14.75 -15.27
C GLU A 346 13.40 -13.85 -14.05
N CYS A 347 12.81 -12.67 -14.27
CA CYS A 347 12.48 -11.78 -13.17
C CYS A 347 11.18 -12.21 -12.48
N LYS A 348 11.31 -12.67 -11.23
CA LYS A 348 10.18 -13.01 -10.36
C LYS A 348 10.38 -12.41 -8.98
N VAL A 349 9.29 -11.99 -8.35
CA VAL A 349 9.30 -11.59 -6.94
C VAL A 349 8.12 -12.23 -6.21
N ARG A 350 8.27 -12.46 -4.91
CA ARG A 350 7.16 -12.84 -4.04
C ARG A 350 6.83 -11.69 -3.11
N VAL A 351 5.57 -11.29 -3.09
CA VAL A 351 5.05 -10.28 -2.16
C VAL A 351 4.33 -10.98 -1.03
N GLU A 352 4.63 -10.57 0.20
CA GLU A 352 4.04 -11.02 1.45
C GLU A 352 3.24 -9.85 2.02
N LEU A 353 1.96 -9.76 1.61
CA LEU A 353 1.08 -8.65 1.93
C LEU A 353 0.31 -8.92 3.23
N PHE A 354 0.52 -8.08 4.23
CA PHE A 354 -0.30 -8.09 5.44
C PHE A 354 -1.65 -7.41 5.20
N THR A 355 -2.73 -8.10 5.56
CA THR A 355 -4.10 -7.74 5.11
C THR A 355 -5.01 -7.21 6.21
N PHE A 356 -4.56 -7.20 7.47
CA PHE A 356 -5.36 -6.85 8.65
C PHE A 356 -6.63 -7.72 8.84
N ARG A 357 -6.81 -8.75 8.01
CA ARG A 357 -8.07 -9.47 7.90
C ARG A 357 -7.81 -10.95 7.88
N GLN A 358 -8.65 -11.69 8.58
CA GLN A 358 -8.61 -13.14 8.54
C GLN A 358 -9.35 -13.69 7.32
N ASN A 359 -10.23 -12.94 6.65
CA ASN A 359 -10.94 -13.41 5.46
C ASN A 359 -9.95 -13.78 4.35
N ARG A 360 -10.27 -14.83 3.59
CA ARG A 360 -9.39 -15.28 2.50
C ARG A 360 -9.21 -14.15 1.48
N GLN A 361 -7.96 -13.94 1.10
CA GLN A 361 -7.59 -13.04 0.01
C GLN A 361 -7.54 -13.84 -1.30
N MET A 362 -8.40 -13.49 -2.24
CA MET A 362 -8.47 -14.08 -3.57
C MET A 362 -7.55 -13.33 -4.52
N ILE A 363 -6.74 -14.07 -5.27
CA ILE A 363 -5.74 -13.53 -6.21
C ILE A 363 -6.24 -13.68 -7.64
N TYR A 364 -6.21 -12.59 -8.40
CA TYR A 364 -6.50 -12.60 -9.83
C TYR A 364 -5.30 -12.04 -10.59
N LEU A 365 -4.71 -12.86 -11.46
CA LEU A 365 -3.64 -12.47 -12.36
C LEU A 365 -4.26 -11.98 -13.66
N ASN A 366 -4.01 -10.72 -14.03
CA ASN A 366 -4.54 -10.12 -15.25
C ASN A 366 -6.06 -10.28 -15.41
N GLY A 367 -6.80 -10.24 -14.28
CA GLY A 367 -8.26 -10.42 -14.24
C GLY A 367 -8.74 -11.87 -14.15
N GLU A 368 -7.85 -12.86 -14.26
CA GLU A 368 -8.20 -14.28 -14.15
C GLU A 368 -7.89 -14.82 -12.75
N TYR A 369 -8.87 -15.47 -12.12
CA TYR A 369 -8.71 -16.06 -10.78
C TYR A 369 -7.61 -17.11 -10.77
N GLN A 370 -6.68 -16.99 -9.82
CA GLN A 370 -5.60 -17.93 -9.62
C GLN A 370 -5.89 -18.81 -8.41
N ARG A 371 -6.06 -20.11 -8.69
CA ARG A 371 -6.26 -21.12 -7.66
C ARG A 371 -5.11 -21.07 -6.66
N SER A 372 -5.44 -21.00 -5.37
CA SER A 372 -4.42 -21.02 -4.31
C SER A 372 -3.79 -22.40 -4.15
N ASN A 373 -2.55 -22.45 -3.69
CA ASN A 373 -1.84 -23.68 -3.31
C ASN A 373 -2.55 -24.44 -2.17
N GLN A 374 -3.42 -23.77 -1.41
CA GLN A 374 -4.27 -24.42 -0.40
C GLN A 374 -5.53 -25.05 -0.98
N GLN A 375 -5.96 -24.70 -2.19
CA GLN A 375 -7.23 -25.15 -2.74
C GLN A 375 -7.09 -26.49 -3.45
N TYR A 376 -7.91 -27.47 -3.09
CA TYR A 376 -7.99 -28.78 -3.73
C TYR A 376 -9.45 -29.12 -4.08
N THR A 377 -9.65 -30.10 -4.96
CA THR A 377 -10.99 -30.55 -5.35
C THR A 377 -11.32 -31.79 -4.55
N ALA A 378 -12.37 -31.72 -3.75
CA ALA A 378 -12.82 -32.82 -2.91
C ALA A 378 -13.43 -33.96 -3.76
N PRO A 379 -13.56 -35.19 -3.21
CA PRO A 379 -14.11 -36.33 -3.94
C PRO A 379 -15.54 -36.13 -4.48
N ASP A 380 -16.31 -35.23 -3.88
CA ASP A 380 -17.67 -34.86 -4.29
C ASP A 380 -17.70 -33.81 -5.42
N GLY A 381 -16.52 -33.35 -5.87
CA GLY A 381 -16.37 -32.32 -6.91
C GLY A 381 -16.47 -30.88 -6.40
N SER A 382 -16.60 -30.67 -5.08
CA SER A 382 -16.58 -29.34 -4.47
C SER A 382 -15.16 -28.80 -4.27
N ASP A 383 -15.05 -27.48 -4.13
CA ASP A 383 -13.80 -26.82 -3.76
C ASP A 383 -13.57 -26.91 -2.25
N ALA A 384 -12.45 -27.51 -1.86
CA ALA A 384 -12.01 -27.63 -0.49
C ALA A 384 -10.62 -27.01 -0.29
N TRP A 385 -10.23 -26.82 0.97
CA TRP A 385 -9.02 -26.07 1.33
C TRP A 385 -8.21 -26.83 2.37
N HIS A 386 -6.90 -26.91 2.14
CA HIS A 386 -5.95 -27.42 3.11
C HIS A 386 -5.75 -26.41 4.23
N PHE A 387 -5.40 -26.92 5.42
CA PHE A 387 -4.96 -26.08 6.52
C PHE A 387 -3.73 -25.24 6.11
N PRO A 388 -3.62 -24.00 6.59
CA PRO A 388 -2.43 -23.19 6.38
C PRO A 388 -1.19 -23.89 6.95
N VAL A 389 -0.29 -24.32 6.07
CA VAL A 389 1.02 -24.86 6.41
C VAL A 389 2.07 -24.22 5.50
N ASP A 390 3.24 -23.96 6.06
CA ASP A 390 4.31 -23.22 5.38
C ASP A 390 4.81 -23.88 4.10
N SER A 391 4.66 -25.20 3.96
CA SER A 391 5.01 -25.93 2.74
C SER A 391 4.16 -25.58 1.52
N LEU A 392 3.04 -24.88 1.72
CA LEU A 392 2.16 -24.41 0.65
C LEU A 392 2.46 -22.96 0.23
N LYS A 393 3.36 -22.26 0.93
CA LYS A 393 3.83 -20.93 0.51
C LYS A 393 4.46 -21.06 -0.89
N PRO A 394 4.12 -20.19 -1.86
CA PRO A 394 4.64 -20.31 -3.20
C PRO A 394 6.16 -20.11 -3.21
N GLU A 395 6.87 -21.00 -3.88
CA GLU A 395 8.30 -20.83 -4.17
C GLU A 395 8.49 -19.79 -5.27
N LEU A 396 9.60 -19.05 -5.27
CA LEU A 396 9.92 -18.09 -6.34
C LEU A 396 10.04 -18.74 -7.73
N THR A 397 10.21 -20.06 -7.80
CA THR A 397 10.27 -20.83 -9.05
C THR A 397 8.88 -20.97 -9.69
N GLU A 398 7.81 -20.92 -8.90
CA GLU A 398 6.42 -21.01 -9.35
C GLU A 398 6.02 -19.82 -10.23
N PRO A 399 5.06 -19.99 -11.16
CA PRO A 399 4.62 -18.91 -12.06
C PRO A 399 4.00 -17.73 -11.30
N ALA A 400 3.97 -16.55 -11.95
CA ALA A 400 3.16 -15.44 -11.48
C ALA A 400 1.72 -15.87 -11.18
N GLY A 401 1.13 -15.32 -10.11
CA GLY A 401 -0.21 -15.69 -9.65
C GLY A 401 -0.26 -16.89 -8.70
N ALA A 402 0.80 -17.70 -8.58
CA ALA A 402 0.92 -18.71 -7.53
C ALA A 402 0.79 -18.04 -6.16
N ASN A 403 -0.08 -18.55 -5.30
CA ASN A 403 -0.51 -17.85 -4.09
C ASN A 403 -0.90 -18.75 -2.92
N TYR A 404 -0.79 -18.19 -1.72
CA TYR A 404 -1.07 -18.83 -0.44
C TYR A 404 -1.55 -17.78 0.57
N PHE A 405 -2.54 -18.10 1.39
CA PHE A 405 -3.02 -17.21 2.44
C PHE A 405 -2.81 -17.81 3.83
N GLN A 406 -1.93 -17.19 4.62
CA GLN A 406 -1.71 -17.55 6.02
C GLN A 406 -2.67 -16.76 6.90
N ARG A 407 -3.78 -17.40 7.27
CA ARG A 407 -4.87 -16.75 8.00
C ARG A 407 -4.47 -16.25 9.38
N MET A 408 -3.67 -17.03 10.12
CA MET A 408 -3.27 -16.68 11.49
C MET A 408 -2.32 -15.48 11.53
N GLU A 409 -1.50 -15.33 10.49
CA GLU A 409 -0.62 -14.18 10.31
C GLU A 409 -1.33 -13.03 9.58
N GLN A 410 -2.52 -13.27 9.02
CA GLN A 410 -3.26 -12.36 8.13
C GLN A 410 -2.43 -11.92 6.90
N VAL A 411 -1.53 -12.78 6.41
CA VAL A 411 -0.64 -12.50 5.29
C VAL A 411 -1.04 -13.31 4.05
N VAL A 412 -1.20 -12.62 2.91
CA VAL A 412 -1.30 -13.27 1.60
C VAL A 412 0.05 -13.20 0.88
N TYR A 413 0.45 -14.33 0.32
CA TYR A 413 1.69 -14.53 -0.41
C TYR A 413 1.34 -14.72 -1.88
N PHE A 414 1.99 -14.00 -2.78
CA PHE A 414 1.81 -14.21 -4.22
C PHE A 414 3.06 -13.87 -5.02
N ASN A 415 3.27 -14.59 -6.13
CA ASN A 415 4.36 -14.32 -7.05
C ASN A 415 3.94 -13.36 -8.16
N MET A 416 4.84 -12.46 -8.56
CA MET A 416 4.67 -11.54 -9.68
C MET A 416 5.83 -11.61 -10.67
N GLU A 417 5.53 -11.29 -11.93
CA GLU A 417 6.48 -11.14 -13.03
C GLU A 417 6.24 -9.79 -13.74
N PRO A 418 7.28 -9.16 -14.32
CA PRO A 418 7.13 -7.92 -15.07
C PRO A 418 6.08 -7.98 -16.18
N GLY A 419 5.27 -6.93 -16.29
CA GLY A 419 4.20 -6.83 -17.28
C GLY A 419 2.87 -7.45 -16.85
N THR A 420 2.80 -7.97 -15.62
CA THR A 420 1.55 -8.50 -15.03
C THR A 420 0.99 -7.54 -13.97
N TYR A 421 -0.30 -7.68 -13.70
CA TYR A 421 -0.93 -7.11 -12.50
C TYR A 421 -1.68 -8.19 -11.72
N ILE A 422 -1.73 -8.01 -10.41
CA ILE A 422 -2.47 -8.88 -9.49
C ILE A 422 -3.52 -8.06 -8.76
N ASP A 423 -4.77 -8.45 -8.88
CA ASP A 423 -5.84 -8.00 -7.99
C ASP A 423 -5.90 -8.90 -6.76
N VAL A 424 -5.83 -8.28 -5.58
CA VAL A 424 -6.11 -8.91 -4.29
C VAL A 424 -7.52 -8.47 -3.89
N LYS A 425 -8.43 -9.45 -3.81
CA LYS A 425 -9.83 -9.22 -3.47
C LYS A 425 -10.23 -10.06 -2.27
N ILE A 426 -10.94 -9.47 -1.34
CA ILE A 426 -11.43 -10.19 -0.16
C ILE A 426 -12.57 -11.12 -0.56
N SER A 427 -12.55 -12.33 -0.02
CA SER A 427 -13.64 -13.30 -0.15
C SER A 427 -14.85 -12.87 0.68
N ASN A 428 -16.05 -12.96 0.10
CA ASN A 428 -17.33 -12.72 0.76
C ASN A 428 -17.75 -13.92 1.63
N THR A 429 -16.94 -14.23 2.64
CA THR A 429 -17.17 -15.37 3.54
C THR A 429 -17.33 -14.90 4.97
N ILE A 430 -18.19 -15.57 5.73
CA ILE A 430 -18.26 -15.40 7.18
C ILE A 430 -17.18 -16.21 7.86
N LEU A 431 -16.54 -15.61 8.86
CA LEU A 431 -15.73 -16.32 9.83
C LEU A 431 -16.54 -16.58 11.08
N LEU A 432 -16.56 -17.85 11.49
CA LEU A 432 -17.21 -18.32 12.69
C LEU A 432 -16.15 -18.85 13.63
N GLU A 433 -16.11 -18.32 14.83
CA GLU A 433 -15.23 -18.77 15.91
C GLU A 433 -16.09 -19.42 16.99
N LEU A 434 -15.93 -20.72 17.23
CA LEU A 434 -16.73 -21.45 18.21
C LEU A 434 -15.84 -21.87 19.37
N ASP A 435 -16.13 -21.36 20.57
CA ASP A 435 -15.52 -21.85 21.80
C ASP A 435 -16.28 -23.10 22.25
N VAL A 436 -15.66 -24.27 22.09
CA VAL A 436 -16.27 -25.57 22.39
C VAL A 436 -15.46 -26.28 23.47
N VAL A 437 -16.15 -26.73 24.51
CA VAL A 437 -15.57 -27.67 25.50
C VAL A 437 -16.02 -29.08 25.13
N MET A 438 -15.04 -29.99 24.99
CA MET A 438 -15.29 -31.38 24.65
C MET A 438 -14.31 -32.33 25.35
N GLU A 439 -14.70 -33.61 25.45
CA GLU A 439 -13.88 -34.66 26.08
C GLU A 439 -12.87 -35.31 25.12
N LEU A 440 -12.82 -34.89 23.85
CA LEU A 440 -11.91 -35.41 22.82
C LEU A 440 -10.60 -34.61 22.73
N THR A 441 -9.54 -35.24 22.23
CA THR A 441 -8.30 -34.55 21.81
C THR A 441 -8.45 -33.91 20.42
N ILE A 442 -7.53 -33.01 20.03
CA ILE A 442 -7.55 -32.35 18.70
C ILE A 442 -7.57 -33.40 17.58
N ASP A 443 -6.71 -34.42 17.68
CA ASP A 443 -6.59 -35.46 16.65
C ASP A 443 -7.87 -36.34 16.58
N GLU A 444 -8.45 -36.70 17.73
CA GLU A 444 -9.71 -37.45 17.80
C GLU A 444 -10.91 -36.64 17.30
N PHE A 445 -10.89 -35.32 17.45
CA PHE A 445 -11.89 -34.42 16.90
C PHE A 445 -11.84 -34.38 15.37
N TRP A 446 -10.64 -34.34 14.78
CA TRP A 446 -10.44 -34.30 13.32
C TRP A 446 -10.68 -35.64 12.61
N ASP A 447 -10.39 -36.76 13.26
CA ASP A 447 -10.63 -38.10 12.71
C ASP A 447 -12.12 -38.51 12.72
N HIS A 448 -12.99 -37.67 13.29
CA HIS A 448 -14.43 -37.93 13.33
C HIS A 448 -15.07 -37.71 11.96
N SER A 449 -15.34 -38.82 11.25
CA SER A 449 -15.93 -38.84 9.90
C SER A 449 -17.22 -38.04 9.69
N GLU A 450 -17.96 -37.69 10.75
CA GLU A 450 -19.21 -36.94 10.69
C GLU A 450 -19.07 -35.45 11.06
N LEU A 451 -17.87 -34.95 11.39
CA LEU A 451 -17.67 -33.57 11.85
C LEU A 451 -18.13 -32.49 10.83
N PRO A 452 -17.77 -32.54 9.53
CA PRO A 452 -18.25 -31.57 8.54
C PRO A 452 -19.78 -31.58 8.41
N ARG A 453 -20.37 -32.78 8.55
CA ARG A 453 -21.82 -33.03 8.48
C ARG A 453 -22.56 -32.53 9.71
N LEU A 454 -22.00 -32.71 10.91
CA LEU A 454 -22.53 -32.15 12.15
C LEU A 454 -22.47 -30.62 12.13
N LEU A 455 -21.38 -30.04 11.62
CA LEU A 455 -21.25 -28.59 11.41
C LEU A 455 -22.22 -28.05 10.32
N ALA A 456 -22.50 -28.84 9.27
CA ALA A 456 -23.49 -28.52 8.22
C ALA A 456 -24.93 -28.49 8.73
N VAL A 457 -25.31 -29.52 9.48
CA VAL A 457 -26.61 -29.59 10.16
C VAL A 457 -26.74 -28.47 11.21
N MET A 458 -25.65 -28.13 11.89
CA MET A 458 -25.57 -27.06 12.89
C MET A 458 -25.79 -25.66 12.30
N LEU A 459 -25.28 -25.37 11.10
CA LEU A 459 -25.39 -24.06 10.48
C LEU A 459 -26.66 -23.89 9.60
N GLY A 460 -27.41 -24.97 9.37
CA GLY A 460 -28.54 -24.97 8.44
C GLY A 460 -28.13 -24.84 6.97
N ILE A 461 -26.89 -25.23 6.65
CA ILE A 461 -26.27 -25.06 5.33
C ILE A 461 -25.96 -26.44 4.73
N HIS A 462 -26.05 -26.56 3.41
CA HIS A 462 -25.58 -27.76 2.71
C HIS A 462 -24.07 -28.00 2.95
N GLU A 463 -23.68 -29.25 3.20
CA GLU A 463 -22.29 -29.66 3.53
C GLU A 463 -21.23 -29.07 2.59
N SER A 464 -21.57 -28.94 1.30
CA SER A 464 -20.68 -28.36 0.27
C SER A 464 -20.37 -26.86 0.42
N LYS A 465 -20.99 -26.15 1.36
CA LYS A 465 -20.77 -24.71 1.61
C LYS A 465 -19.91 -24.42 2.85
N ILE A 466 -19.54 -25.46 3.61
CA ILE A 466 -18.67 -25.33 4.78
C ILE A 466 -17.25 -25.60 4.37
N LYS A 467 -16.37 -24.62 4.64
CA LYS A 467 -14.93 -24.77 4.50
C LYS A 467 -14.36 -24.84 5.93
N MET A 468 -13.94 -26.03 6.36
CA MET A 468 -13.33 -26.24 7.69
C MET A 468 -11.93 -25.66 7.73
N MET A 469 -11.51 -24.98 8.82
CA MET A 469 -10.29 -24.17 8.76
C MET A 469 -9.31 -24.20 9.92
N ASN A 470 -9.67 -24.44 11.18
CA ASN A 470 -8.72 -24.90 12.22
C ASN A 470 -9.39 -25.18 13.57
N VAL A 471 -8.67 -25.87 14.47
CA VAL A 471 -8.97 -26.00 15.90
C VAL A 471 -7.71 -25.66 16.69
N ILE A 472 -7.83 -24.67 17.56
CA ILE A 472 -6.77 -24.25 18.47
C ILE A 472 -7.09 -24.82 19.85
N ALA A 473 -6.17 -25.59 20.44
CA ALA A 473 -6.26 -25.93 21.86
C ALA A 473 -5.96 -24.70 22.71
N GLU A 474 -6.83 -24.39 23.65
CA GLU A 474 -6.55 -23.39 24.66
C GLU A 474 -5.62 -24.03 25.71
N ASP A 475 -4.31 -23.88 25.52
CA ASP A 475 -3.35 -24.28 26.56
C ASP A 475 -3.52 -23.36 27.77
N SER A 476 -3.95 -23.93 28.88
CA SER A 476 -4.07 -23.23 30.15
C SER A 476 -2.68 -22.95 30.76
N GLU A 477 -1.91 -22.02 30.21
CA GLU A 477 -0.75 -21.48 30.92
C GLU A 477 -1.20 -20.35 31.88
N PRO A 478 -0.90 -20.46 33.19
CA PRO A 478 -1.32 -19.47 34.16
C PRO A 478 -0.56 -18.16 33.94
N GLN A 479 -1.27 -17.09 33.55
CA GLN A 479 -0.80 -15.70 33.55
C GLN A 479 0.02 -15.36 34.82
N ARG A 480 1.34 -15.40 34.69
CA ARG A 480 2.25 -14.77 35.63
C ARG A 480 2.27 -13.28 35.34
N ARG A 481 1.42 -12.52 36.04
CA ARG A 481 1.60 -11.08 36.23
C ARG A 481 3.05 -10.80 36.69
N ARG A 482 3.85 -10.12 35.88
CA ARG A 482 4.97 -9.29 36.36
C ARG A 482 4.71 -7.84 36.00
N ARG A 483 4.86 -7.02 37.04
CA ARG A 483 4.55 -5.59 37.11
C ARG A 483 5.52 -4.79 36.23
N SER A 484 5.01 -3.80 35.50
CA SER A 484 5.71 -2.53 35.28
C SER A 484 4.88 -1.41 35.94
N PRO A 485 5.49 -0.43 36.63
CA PRO A 485 4.77 0.50 37.50
C PRO A 485 4.48 1.82 36.77
N TYR A 486 3.22 2.12 36.45
CA TYR A 486 2.69 3.49 36.49
C TYR A 486 1.15 3.45 36.51
N ASN A 487 0.61 3.60 37.74
CA ASN A 487 -0.66 4.20 38.20
C ASN A 487 -1.91 4.25 37.28
N ARG A 488 -3.16 4.18 37.74
CA ARG A 488 -3.85 3.98 39.03
C ARG A 488 -5.29 4.46 38.73
N TYR A 489 -6.30 3.58 38.70
CA TYR A 489 -7.71 3.88 39.02
C TYR A 489 -8.43 2.55 39.31
N GLU A 490 -9.55 2.64 40.01
CA GLU A 490 -9.98 1.77 41.11
C GLU A 490 -10.62 0.43 40.72
N ASN A 491 -10.47 -0.56 41.61
CA ASN A 491 -11.25 -1.80 41.59
C ASN A 491 -12.66 -1.54 42.16
N PRO A 492 -13.64 -2.38 41.78
CA PRO A 492 -14.12 -3.31 42.81
C PRO A 492 -14.16 -4.78 42.33
N THR A 493 -13.58 -5.59 43.20
CA THR A 493 -13.82 -7.02 43.50
C THR A 493 -14.85 -7.79 42.66
N PHE A 494 -14.38 -8.84 41.96
CA PHE A 494 -15.18 -10.04 41.73
C PHE A 494 -14.42 -11.31 42.14
N ASP A 495 -15.19 -12.19 42.77
CA ASP A 495 -14.80 -13.34 43.57
C ASP A 495 -14.09 -14.43 42.78
N ARG A 496 -13.11 -15.06 43.43
CA ARG A 496 -12.39 -16.22 42.94
C ARG A 496 -13.31 -17.45 42.96
N ARG A 497 -13.66 -17.98 41.79
CA ARG A 497 -14.01 -19.40 41.66
C ARG A 497 -13.02 -20.09 40.73
N ARG A 498 -12.27 -21.01 41.34
CA ARG A 498 -11.40 -22.00 40.71
C ARG A 498 -12.28 -22.84 39.77
N ARG A 499 -12.21 -22.63 38.45
CA ARG A 499 -12.79 -23.56 37.46
C ARG A 499 -11.74 -24.61 37.11
N GLN A 500 -12.18 -25.87 37.08
CA GLN A 500 -11.40 -27.01 36.60
C GLN A 500 -11.01 -26.79 35.14
N ALA A 501 -9.79 -27.20 34.78
CA ALA A 501 -9.36 -27.27 33.40
C ALA A 501 -10.23 -28.29 32.66
N GLY A 502 -11.18 -27.79 31.87
CA GLY A 502 -11.75 -28.54 30.75
C GLY A 502 -10.90 -28.28 29.52
N ASN A 503 -10.77 -29.27 28.64
CA ASN A 503 -10.14 -29.08 27.34
C ASN A 503 -11.04 -28.15 26.52
N LYS A 504 -10.71 -26.85 26.52
CA LYS A 504 -11.42 -25.83 25.77
C LYS A 504 -10.68 -25.64 24.44
N PHE A 505 -11.46 -25.59 23.36
CA PHE A 505 -10.95 -25.44 22.01
C PHE A 505 -11.69 -24.31 21.30
N THR A 506 -10.97 -23.59 20.46
CA THR A 506 -11.54 -22.57 19.57
C THR A 506 -11.53 -23.12 18.16
N VAL A 507 -12.72 -23.28 17.56
CA VAL A 507 -12.91 -23.78 16.19
C VAL A 507 -13.17 -22.61 15.26
N LEU A 508 -12.32 -22.42 14.25
CA LEU A 508 -12.51 -21.40 13.22
C LEU A 508 -13.08 -22.06 11.96
N LEU A 509 -14.23 -21.58 11.50
CA LEU A 509 -14.94 -22.03 10.29
C LEU A 509 -15.16 -20.88 9.34
N GLU A 510 -15.16 -21.18 8.04
CA GLU A 510 -15.52 -20.22 7.01
C GLU A 510 -16.71 -20.74 6.20
N ALA A 511 -17.73 -19.90 6.05
CA ALA A 511 -18.95 -20.25 5.32
C ALA A 511 -19.27 -19.17 4.27
N GLY A 512 -19.66 -19.60 3.07
CA GLY A 512 -20.03 -18.71 1.97
C GLY A 512 -20.27 -19.49 0.66
N SER A 513 -20.62 -18.77 -0.41
CA SER A 513 -20.77 -19.37 -1.74
C SER A 513 -19.46 -20.04 -2.17
N GLY A 514 -19.55 -21.27 -2.66
CA GLY A 514 -18.44 -21.91 -3.37
C GLY A 514 -18.14 -21.13 -4.65
N VAL A 515 -16.88 -21.06 -5.06
CA VAL A 515 -16.48 -20.50 -6.36
C VAL A 515 -16.84 -21.52 -7.45
N CYS A 516 -18.12 -21.81 -7.60
CA CYS A 516 -18.58 -22.76 -8.60
C CYS A 516 -18.59 -22.05 -9.95
N ASN A 517 -17.86 -22.62 -10.91
CA ASN A 517 -17.99 -22.32 -12.33
C ASN A 517 -19.50 -22.32 -12.72
N PRO A 518 -20.00 -21.41 -13.60
CA PRO A 518 -21.42 -21.20 -13.98
C PRO A 518 -22.25 -22.41 -14.44
N SER A 519 -21.72 -23.62 -14.37
CA SER A 519 -22.34 -24.88 -14.82
C SER A 519 -23.07 -25.65 -13.72
N CYS A 520 -23.11 -25.17 -12.46
CA CYS A 520 -23.80 -25.87 -11.38
C CYS A 520 -25.34 -25.64 -11.41
N PRO A 521 -26.16 -26.71 -11.42
CA PRO A 521 -27.62 -26.57 -11.35
C PRO A 521 -28.03 -26.12 -9.94
N GLY A 522 -28.64 -24.94 -9.82
CA GLY A 522 -29.21 -24.44 -8.56
C GLY A 522 -28.57 -23.16 -8.00
N ALA A 523 -27.57 -22.58 -8.67
CA ALA A 523 -27.03 -21.27 -8.32
C ALA A 523 -28.10 -20.18 -8.52
N ARG A 524 -28.81 -19.82 -7.46
CA ARG A 524 -29.40 -18.48 -7.39
C ARG A 524 -28.23 -17.53 -7.15
N VAL A 525 -28.06 -16.55 -8.03
CA VAL A 525 -27.20 -15.39 -7.81
C VAL A 525 -27.86 -14.57 -6.71
N THR A 526 -27.66 -14.98 -5.46
CA THR A 526 -27.86 -14.10 -4.30
C THR A 526 -26.55 -13.36 -4.06
N ASP A 527 -26.65 -12.12 -3.60
CA ASP A 527 -25.49 -11.38 -3.10
C ASP A 527 -24.79 -12.25 -2.04
N GLU A 528 -23.52 -12.59 -2.30
CA GLU A 528 -22.74 -13.50 -1.45
C GLU A 528 -22.63 -12.98 -0.01
N ARG A 529 -22.67 -11.65 0.17
CA ARG A 529 -22.71 -11.00 1.48
C ARG A 529 -24.06 -11.19 2.18
N LEU A 530 -25.18 -11.16 1.45
CA LEU A 530 -26.51 -11.43 2.03
C LEU A 530 -26.64 -12.90 2.46
N GLU A 531 -26.10 -13.83 1.67
CA GLU A 531 -26.05 -15.25 2.04
C GLU A 531 -25.20 -15.46 3.29
N ALA A 532 -24.05 -14.80 3.38
CA ALA A 532 -23.26 -14.72 4.60
C ALA A 532 -24.15 -14.24 5.78
N ILE A 533 -24.76 -13.05 5.72
CA ILE A 533 -25.58 -12.52 6.82
C ILE A 533 -26.69 -13.50 7.26
N GLU A 534 -27.35 -14.19 6.31
CA GLU A 534 -28.36 -15.21 6.61
C GLU A 534 -27.79 -16.40 7.39
N ILE A 535 -26.59 -16.87 7.02
CA ILE A 535 -25.86 -17.91 7.74
C ILE A 535 -25.55 -17.47 9.18
N GLY A 536 -25.04 -16.25 9.36
CA GLY A 536 -24.73 -15.71 10.69
C GLY A 536 -25.96 -15.63 11.60
N ASN A 537 -27.09 -15.17 11.04
CA ASN A 537 -28.36 -15.08 11.75
C ASN A 537 -28.89 -16.45 12.21
N ASN A 538 -28.83 -17.46 11.34
CA ASN A 538 -29.29 -18.82 11.66
C ASN A 538 -28.47 -19.44 12.80
N LEU A 539 -27.17 -19.19 12.84
CA LEU A 539 -26.29 -19.69 13.89
C LEU A 539 -26.58 -19.04 15.26
N LEU A 540 -26.76 -17.72 15.31
CA LEU A 540 -27.10 -17.02 16.54
C LEU A 540 -28.44 -17.48 17.12
N ALA A 541 -29.43 -17.73 16.26
CA ALA A 541 -30.72 -18.29 16.68
C ALA A 541 -30.57 -19.69 17.29
N LYS A 542 -29.70 -20.55 16.74
CA LYS A 542 -29.43 -21.89 17.27
C LYS A 542 -28.61 -21.89 18.56
N LEU A 543 -27.73 -20.90 18.74
CA LEU A 543 -27.03 -20.65 19.99
C LEU A 543 -28.00 -20.21 21.10
N ALA A 544 -28.88 -19.24 20.81
CA ALA A 544 -29.87 -18.71 21.76
C ALA A 544 -30.87 -19.79 22.23
N THR A 545 -31.29 -20.68 21.32
CA THR A 545 -32.22 -21.77 21.64
C THR A 545 -31.58 -22.97 22.34
N GLY A 546 -30.24 -23.01 22.45
CA GLY A 546 -29.49 -24.14 23.00
C GLY A 546 -29.50 -25.40 22.12
N GLU A 547 -30.13 -25.34 20.93
CA GLU A 547 -30.18 -26.42 19.95
C GLU A 547 -28.75 -26.82 19.53
N LEU A 548 -27.83 -25.85 19.52
CA LEU A 548 -26.41 -26.03 19.23
C LEU A 548 -25.76 -27.11 20.12
N ASN A 549 -25.94 -27.01 21.44
CA ASN A 549 -25.38 -27.95 22.40
C ASN A 549 -25.99 -29.36 22.27
N THR A 550 -27.27 -29.44 21.86
CA THR A 550 -27.96 -30.71 21.69
C THR A 550 -27.56 -31.48 20.43
N LEU A 551 -27.15 -30.76 19.39
CA LEU A 551 -26.76 -31.34 18.09
C LEU A 551 -25.32 -31.87 18.09
N THR A 552 -24.43 -31.25 18.86
CA THR A 552 -23.00 -31.58 18.87
C THR A 552 -22.57 -32.47 20.03
N ASN A 553 -23.43 -32.67 21.03
CA ASN A 553 -23.06 -33.30 22.31
C ASN A 553 -21.83 -32.61 22.95
N THR A 554 -21.72 -31.29 22.76
CA THR A 554 -20.68 -30.43 23.33
C THR A 554 -21.31 -29.22 24.02
N THR A 555 -20.51 -28.48 24.77
CA THR A 555 -20.92 -27.18 25.30
C THR A 555 -20.21 -26.08 24.53
N THR A 556 -20.95 -25.35 23.69
CA THR A 556 -20.48 -24.12 23.06
C THR A 556 -20.69 -22.96 24.03
N GLU A 557 -19.61 -22.29 24.43
CA GLU A 557 -19.66 -21.17 25.37
C GLU A 557 -19.93 -19.85 24.66
N SER A 558 -19.31 -19.65 23.50
CA SER A 558 -19.43 -18.42 22.73
C SER A 558 -19.25 -18.66 21.23
N VAL A 559 -19.78 -17.72 20.43
CA VAL A 559 -19.66 -17.71 18.98
C VAL A 559 -19.19 -16.34 18.50
N GLY A 560 -18.01 -16.27 17.90
CA GLY A 560 -17.51 -15.13 17.17
C GLY A 560 -18.02 -15.11 15.72
N ILE A 561 -18.51 -13.98 15.24
CA ILE A 561 -18.91 -13.79 13.84
C ILE A 561 -18.21 -12.55 13.27
N SER A 562 -17.54 -12.71 12.12
CA SER A 562 -17.04 -11.60 11.31
C SER A 562 -17.63 -11.67 9.89
N ILE A 563 -18.23 -10.58 9.43
CA ILE A 563 -18.87 -10.46 8.11
C ILE A 563 -18.12 -9.38 7.33
N PRO A 564 -17.64 -9.67 6.11
CA PRO A 564 -16.94 -8.68 5.30
C PRO A 564 -17.89 -7.53 4.97
N GLU A 565 -17.56 -6.32 5.40
CA GLU A 565 -18.41 -5.11 5.35
C GLU A 565 -18.97 -4.80 3.95
N LYS A 566 -20.05 -4.00 3.85
CA LYS A 566 -20.59 -3.54 2.56
C LYS A 566 -19.56 -2.64 1.89
N ASP A 567 -19.47 -2.64 0.56
CA ASP A 567 -18.60 -1.69 -0.14
C ASP A 567 -18.95 -0.27 0.26
N ALA A 568 -17.92 0.56 0.46
CA ALA A 568 -18.11 1.97 0.71
C ALA A 568 -18.89 2.54 -0.47
N GLU A 569 -20.12 2.98 -0.22
CA GLU A 569 -20.90 3.69 -1.22
C GLU A 569 -20.39 5.12 -1.32
N ALA A 570 -20.44 5.64 -2.54
CA ALA A 570 -20.28 7.06 -2.76
C ALA A 570 -21.19 7.82 -1.81
N PRO A 571 -20.69 8.84 -1.10
CA PRO A 571 -21.60 9.86 -0.59
C PRO A 571 -22.49 10.32 -1.74
N ASP A 572 -23.78 10.56 -1.50
CA ASP A 572 -24.74 10.89 -2.56
C ASP A 572 -24.36 12.11 -3.42
N TRP A 573 -23.43 12.94 -2.93
CA TRP A 573 -22.87 14.08 -3.66
C TRP A 573 -21.75 13.71 -4.65
N PHE A 574 -21.20 12.49 -4.59
CA PHE A 574 -20.11 12.02 -5.44
C PHE A 574 -20.65 11.26 -6.66
N ASP A 575 -20.46 11.84 -7.85
CA ASP A 575 -20.82 11.24 -9.13
C ASP A 575 -19.54 10.90 -9.92
N PRO A 576 -19.24 9.61 -10.15
CA PRO A 576 -18.03 9.16 -10.82
C PRO A 576 -17.98 9.51 -12.32
N GLU A 577 -19.12 9.80 -12.96
CA GLU A 577 -19.17 10.18 -14.38
C GLU A 577 -18.88 11.67 -14.60
N THR A 578 -19.14 12.53 -13.60
CA THR A 578 -18.97 13.99 -13.70
C THR A 578 -17.68 14.48 -13.06
N ASN A 579 -16.58 13.74 -13.23
CA ASN A 579 -15.21 14.08 -12.77
C ASN A 579 -14.62 15.39 -13.39
N GLU A 580 -15.49 16.35 -13.74
CA GLU A 580 -15.29 17.65 -14.33
C GLU A 580 -15.86 18.75 -13.40
N SER A 581 -14.98 19.31 -12.57
CA SER A 581 -14.69 20.76 -12.44
C SER A 581 -15.81 21.82 -12.28
N ASN A 582 -17.10 21.50 -12.26
CA ASN A 582 -18.17 22.52 -12.27
C ASN A 582 -19.15 22.44 -11.09
N PHE A 583 -19.08 21.42 -10.24
CA PHE A 583 -19.81 21.40 -8.97
C PHE A 583 -18.93 21.96 -7.88
N THR A 584 -19.03 23.27 -7.72
CA THR A 584 -18.34 24.01 -6.69
C THR A 584 -19.35 24.27 -5.55
N ILE A 585 -18.96 24.16 -4.27
CA ILE A 585 -19.78 24.60 -3.11
C ILE A 585 -20.40 25.98 -3.36
N ALA A 586 -19.64 26.97 -3.85
CA ALA A 586 -20.17 28.24 -4.33
C ALA A 586 -21.34 28.10 -5.32
N THR A 587 -21.23 27.30 -6.39
CA THR A 587 -22.38 27.04 -7.29
C THR A 587 -23.56 26.36 -6.59
N VAL A 588 -23.32 25.48 -5.62
CA VAL A 588 -24.37 24.85 -4.80
C VAL A 588 -25.04 25.86 -3.86
N LEU A 589 -24.25 26.79 -3.30
CA LEU A 589 -24.68 27.89 -2.43
C LEU A 589 -25.15 29.13 -3.24
N GLY A 590 -25.17 29.07 -4.57
CA GLY A 590 -25.56 30.18 -5.46
C GLY A 590 -24.57 31.36 -5.51
N LEU A 591 -23.33 31.17 -5.08
CA LEU A 591 -22.24 32.14 -5.06
C LEU A 591 -21.41 32.10 -6.35
N ASP A 592 -20.86 33.26 -6.75
CA ASP A 592 -20.02 33.38 -7.95
C ASP A 592 -18.56 32.97 -7.69
N GLY A 593 -17.77 32.86 -8.75
CA GLY A 593 -16.36 32.45 -8.69
C GLY A 593 -15.40 33.45 -8.00
N ASN A 594 -15.91 34.58 -7.48
CA ASN A 594 -15.15 35.59 -6.74
C ASN A 594 -15.54 35.66 -5.26
N ALA A 595 -16.40 34.74 -4.78
CA ALA A 595 -16.82 34.70 -3.38
C ALA A 595 -15.64 34.58 -2.41
N THR A 596 -15.66 35.36 -1.33
CA THR A 596 -14.68 35.28 -0.24
C THR A 596 -15.08 34.20 0.76
N LEU A 597 -14.14 33.77 1.62
CA LEU A 597 -14.42 32.78 2.67
C LEU A 597 -15.60 33.20 3.57
N ALA A 598 -15.69 34.49 3.89
CA ALA A 598 -16.79 35.05 4.68
C ALA A 598 -18.15 34.97 3.95
N ASP A 599 -18.16 35.05 2.62
CA ASP A 599 -19.38 34.90 1.82
C ASP A 599 -19.86 33.44 1.81
N VAL A 600 -18.91 32.49 1.78
CA VAL A 600 -19.18 31.05 1.87
C VAL A 600 -19.69 30.68 3.26
N GLU A 601 -19.04 31.15 4.33
CA GLU A 601 -19.46 30.96 5.72
C GLU A 601 -20.89 31.48 5.97
N ALA A 602 -21.19 32.69 5.49
CA ALA A 602 -22.52 33.28 5.65
C ALA A 602 -23.60 32.53 4.85
N ALA A 603 -23.28 32.07 3.64
CA ALA A 603 -24.22 31.31 2.81
C ALA A 603 -24.47 29.91 3.38
N GLN A 604 -23.42 29.22 3.83
CA GLN A 604 -23.51 27.91 4.47
C GLN A 604 -24.30 27.99 5.79
N PHE A 605 -23.99 28.93 6.68
CA PHE A 605 -24.74 29.14 7.92
C PHE A 605 -26.23 29.44 7.67
N ASN A 606 -26.54 30.24 6.64
CA ASN A 606 -27.95 30.52 6.28
C ASN A 606 -28.70 29.29 5.74
N LEU A 607 -27.98 28.31 5.19
CA LEU A 607 -28.58 27.10 4.61
C LEU A 607 -28.69 25.95 5.62
N THR A 608 -27.68 25.75 6.46
CA THR A 608 -27.63 24.62 7.40
C THR A 608 -27.89 25.00 8.84
N GLY A 609 -27.73 26.28 9.21
CA GLY A 609 -27.86 26.77 10.59
C GLY A 609 -26.66 26.44 11.49
N GLU A 610 -25.59 25.86 10.94
CA GLU A 610 -24.41 25.40 11.67
C GLU A 610 -23.20 26.30 11.38
N THR A 611 -22.34 26.50 12.36
CA THR A 611 -21.09 27.25 12.14
C THR A 611 -19.99 26.32 11.62
N LEU A 612 -19.12 26.81 10.75
CA LEU A 612 -18.08 26.01 10.08
C LEU A 612 -17.12 25.32 11.09
N ASP A 613 -16.94 25.91 12.27
CA ASP A 613 -16.14 25.35 13.38
C ASP A 613 -16.83 24.19 14.12
N GLU A 614 -18.15 24.02 13.95
CA GLU A 614 -18.95 22.94 14.54
C GLU A 614 -19.14 21.76 13.58
N ILE A 615 -18.74 21.92 12.31
CA ILE A 615 -18.82 20.88 11.29
C ILE A 615 -17.66 19.90 11.48
N VAL A 616 -18.00 18.61 11.59
CA VAL A 616 -17.02 17.53 11.67
C VAL A 616 -16.10 17.61 10.45
N THR A 617 -14.80 17.70 10.69
CA THR A 617 -13.84 17.81 9.60
C THR A 617 -13.81 16.51 8.80
N PHE A 618 -13.35 16.61 7.55
CA PHE A 618 -13.16 15.43 6.72
C PHE A 618 -12.22 14.42 7.39
N VAL A 619 -11.18 14.88 8.09
CA VAL A 619 -10.23 14.02 8.81
C VAL A 619 -10.92 13.27 9.96
N GLU A 620 -11.74 13.94 10.76
CA GLU A 620 -12.50 13.29 11.84
C GLU A 620 -13.52 12.29 11.29
N THR A 621 -14.13 12.61 10.15
CA THR A 621 -15.03 11.70 9.44
C THR A 621 -14.27 10.47 8.91
N GLN A 622 -13.07 10.66 8.34
CA GLN A 622 -12.23 9.55 7.88
C GLN A 622 -11.75 8.67 9.03
N VAL A 623 -11.38 9.25 10.19
CA VAL A 623 -11.03 8.48 11.38
C VAL A 623 -12.22 7.67 11.87
N ALA A 624 -13.43 8.26 11.93
CA ALA A 624 -14.63 7.53 12.33
C ALA A 624 -15.01 6.42 11.33
N ILE A 625 -14.82 6.65 10.03
CA ILE A 625 -14.99 5.63 9.00
C ILE A 625 -13.95 4.53 9.15
N GLU A 626 -12.68 4.87 9.40
CA GLU A 626 -11.61 3.88 9.59
C GLU A 626 -11.83 3.05 10.86
N GLU A 627 -12.24 3.67 11.97
CA GLU A 627 -12.64 2.97 13.19
C GLU A 627 -13.85 2.04 12.96
N ALA A 628 -14.83 2.47 12.14
CA ALA A 628 -15.96 1.63 11.77
C ALA A 628 -15.54 0.44 10.86
N LEU A 629 -14.64 0.69 9.89
CA LEU A 629 -14.08 -0.34 9.02
C LEU A 629 -13.25 -1.36 9.82
N GLU A 630 -12.44 -0.90 10.77
CA GLU A 630 -11.67 -1.76 11.68
C GLU A 630 -12.62 -2.60 12.55
N ALA A 631 -13.62 -1.97 13.18
CA ALA A 631 -14.62 -2.67 13.99
C ALA A 631 -15.43 -3.71 13.20
N GLY A 632 -15.72 -3.45 11.92
CA GLY A 632 -16.40 -4.40 11.03
C GLY A 632 -15.56 -5.62 10.64
N THR A 633 -14.22 -5.53 10.77
CA THR A 633 -13.30 -6.64 10.51
C THR A 633 -12.99 -7.48 11.74
N GLU A 634 -13.22 -6.96 12.94
CA GLU A 634 -13.05 -7.70 14.19
C GLU A 634 -14.14 -8.77 14.39
N VAL A 635 -13.78 -9.88 15.02
CA VAL A 635 -14.72 -10.96 15.34
C VAL A 635 -15.59 -10.53 16.52
N ILE A 636 -16.90 -10.38 16.30
CA ILE A 636 -17.84 -10.06 17.39
C ILE A 636 -18.23 -11.35 18.10
N THR A 637 -17.83 -11.48 19.37
CA THR A 637 -18.13 -12.66 20.21
C THR A 637 -19.48 -12.54 20.92
N TYR A 638 -20.34 -13.53 20.72
CA TYR A 638 -21.66 -13.67 21.32
C TYR A 638 -21.64 -14.82 22.35
N SER A 639 -21.94 -14.54 23.62
CA SER A 639 -22.09 -15.54 24.68
C SER A 639 -23.53 -16.01 24.79
N ALA A 640 -23.77 -17.31 24.98
CA ALA A 640 -25.13 -17.86 25.15
C ALA A 640 -25.93 -17.22 26.31
N SER A 641 -25.26 -16.67 27.33
CA SER A 641 -25.92 -15.98 28.45
C SER A 641 -26.46 -14.59 28.11
N ASP A 642 -25.99 -14.01 27.00
CA ASP A 642 -26.13 -12.59 26.70
C ASP A 642 -27.08 -12.34 25.51
N LEU A 643 -27.64 -13.40 24.93
CA LEU A 643 -28.47 -13.33 23.74
C LEU A 643 -29.98 -13.32 24.07
N PRO A 644 -30.75 -12.31 23.63
CA PRO A 644 -32.21 -12.36 23.66
C PRO A 644 -32.78 -13.45 22.74
N ASP A 645 -34.03 -13.89 23.00
CA ASP A 645 -34.74 -14.94 22.26
C ASP A 645 -34.90 -14.69 20.75
N ASN A 646 -34.69 -13.44 20.27
CA ASN A 646 -34.65 -13.05 18.87
C ASN A 646 -33.46 -12.12 18.64
N ILE A 647 -32.45 -12.58 17.90
CA ILE A 647 -31.36 -11.75 17.38
C ILE A 647 -31.40 -11.80 15.86
N THR A 648 -31.35 -10.63 15.26
CA THR A 648 -30.98 -10.43 13.87
C THR A 648 -29.71 -9.58 13.87
N ILE A 649 -28.64 -10.07 13.26
CA ILE A 649 -27.57 -9.22 12.72
C ILE A 649 -28.29 -8.25 11.79
N ALA A 650 -28.45 -7.02 12.26
CA ALA A 650 -29.10 -5.99 11.47
C ALA A 650 -28.27 -5.74 10.23
N GLN A 651 -28.92 -5.66 9.06
CA GLN A 651 -28.41 -4.77 8.02
C GLN A 651 -28.29 -3.41 8.71
N PHE A 652 -27.09 -2.84 8.81
CA PHE A 652 -26.94 -1.48 9.32
C PHE A 652 -27.99 -0.59 8.61
N PRO A 653 -28.68 0.29 9.34
CA PRO A 653 -29.75 1.08 8.76
C PRO A 653 -29.17 1.85 7.57
N GLU A 654 -29.84 1.72 6.43
CA GLU A 654 -29.76 2.73 5.37
C GLU A 654 -29.96 4.08 6.08
N GLY A 655 -28.93 4.92 6.09
CA GLY A 655 -29.00 6.21 6.74
C GLY A 655 -30.19 6.99 6.17
N GLU A 656 -31.17 7.29 7.01
CA GLU A 656 -32.16 8.30 6.70
C GLU A 656 -31.43 9.66 6.58
N ASN A 657 -31.35 10.16 5.34
CA ASN A 657 -31.18 11.54 4.85
C ASN A 657 -30.28 12.51 5.64
#